data_AF-A0A968L027-F1
#
_entry.id   AF-A0A968L027-F1
#
_cell.length_a   1.000
_cell.length_b   1.000
_cell.length_c   1.000
_cell.angle_alpha   90.00
_cell.angle_beta   90.00
_cell.angle_gamma   90.00
#
_symmetry.space_group_name_H-M   'P 1'
#
loop_
_entity.id
_entity.type
_entity.pdbx_description
1 polymer ?
#
loop_
_entity_poly.entity_id
_entity_poly.type
_entity_poly.pdbx_seq_one_letter_code
_entity_poly.pdbx_strand_id
1 'polypeptide(L)'
;MKTDNLVSLDNDNIATSYTTLIKQKELQKVVLVGNPNVGKSCFFNFMSGMYVDVSNFPGTTVSITKSHFQGNDVYDTPGIYGVGSFNDEEKVARDIILSADVILNVVNALNLDRDLFLTLQLIDMGKKVSVLLNFSDELKKRKIKIDTKKLSNLLGVEVYQTAAVDKLGFDKIGEAIRSARIGKQELDLHFLLNQVIEKSVPQSDSLLILEGDEAIAQKNNVLCGTADERERIYINRRNRVNEIVDLVEYEDSKKGEIFNQLGRLCLNPVTGIPILLFMLVLMYFFIGDLISQRVVNFTENKIGKDLFEYNIKSFTGNYTPVNVEVKILDNNGSVINDKTFNFPSGISANPILQKEFSELSKQNGAQSNFNFQNPFVKLFFGEFGVVTMTVTYLLFLLLPLVIGFYFVMALLEDSGYLPRLATMLDRSFNKIGLNGKAVIPIMLGFGCITMANITTRMLGSEREKSIVTAILQFVIPCSAQLAVIAALLSGAGFAPMMLYISVISTVLIVLSTALNKMLPGESSPLLIDLPMIRFPRMSNVFKKTFFRSFGFMKEASFWFFIGALAVGIMEISGMLSVWQDVLAPFTTTWLKLPKEAANAFVMGMVRRDFGAAGLFHMDLSVMQKTVSIITITLFVPCIASFVVMLKERGWKEGMMIWFGTWIAAFLVGGIVAQIVI
;
A
#
# COMPACT_ATOMS: atom_id res chain seq x y z
N MET A 1 -24.12 -48.75 -55.01
CA MET A 1 -24.94 -48.21 -56.11
C MET A 1 -25.98 -47.28 -55.51
N LYS A 2 -25.95 -45.99 -55.90
CA LYS A 2 -27.08 -45.05 -55.80
C LYS A 2 -28.00 -45.28 -57.00
N THR A 3 -29.30 -44.99 -56.84
CA THR A 3 -30.17 -44.29 -57.84
C THR A 3 -31.59 -44.10 -57.27
N ASP A 4 -31.88 -42.86 -56.86
CA ASP A 4 -32.93 -41.92 -57.32
C ASP A 4 -34.34 -42.36 -57.82
N ASN A 5 -35.35 -41.62 -57.31
CA ASN A 5 -36.47 -40.91 -57.98
C ASN A 5 -37.94 -41.45 -58.03
N LEU A 6 -38.82 -40.63 -57.39
CA LEU A 6 -40.20 -40.16 -57.72
C LEU A 6 -41.36 -41.19 -57.67
N VAL A 7 -42.56 -40.91 -57.10
CA VAL A 7 -43.59 -39.92 -57.52
C VAL A 7 -44.57 -39.60 -56.37
N SER A 8 -45.11 -38.36 -56.37
CA SER A 8 -46.17 -37.75 -55.53
C SER A 8 -47.61 -38.15 -55.89
N LEU A 9 -48.54 -38.21 -54.93
CA LEU A 9 -49.99 -38.01 -55.15
C LEU A 9 -50.67 -37.34 -53.93
N ASP A 10 -51.67 -36.51 -54.25
CA ASP A 10 -52.22 -35.39 -53.50
C ASP A 10 -52.95 -35.67 -52.17
N ASN A 11 -52.85 -34.65 -51.32
CA ASN A 11 -53.64 -34.39 -50.12
C ASN A 11 -55.03 -33.87 -50.50
N ASP A 12 -56.08 -34.43 -49.90
CA ASP A 12 -57.10 -33.66 -49.17
C ASP A 12 -58.17 -34.62 -48.61
N ASN A 13 -58.52 -34.44 -47.33
CA ASN A 13 -59.64 -35.05 -46.57
C ASN A 13 -59.44 -36.22 -45.59
N ILE A 14 -58.30 -36.38 -44.89
CA ILE A 14 -58.24 -37.34 -43.74
C ILE A 14 -57.75 -36.72 -42.40
N ALA A 15 -57.32 -35.46 -42.34
CA ALA A 15 -56.68 -34.94 -41.13
C ALA A 15 -57.60 -34.20 -40.13
N THR A 16 -58.93 -34.40 -40.16
CA THR A 16 -59.88 -33.68 -39.28
C THR A 16 -60.22 -34.41 -37.97
N SER A 17 -59.29 -35.17 -37.38
CA SER A 17 -59.52 -35.86 -36.09
C SER A 17 -58.33 -35.97 -35.12
N TYR A 18 -57.20 -35.30 -35.36
CA TYR A 18 -56.04 -35.40 -34.42
C TYR A 18 -55.53 -34.05 -33.89
N THR A 19 -56.19 -32.94 -34.20
CA THR A 19 -55.77 -31.60 -33.75
C THR A 19 -56.46 -31.19 -32.45
N THR A 20 -56.42 -32.06 -31.44
CA THR A 20 -56.76 -31.67 -30.06
C THR A 20 -55.82 -32.37 -29.09
N LEU A 21 -55.05 -31.56 -28.33
CA LEU A 21 -54.34 -31.90 -27.08
C LEU A 21 -52.93 -32.51 -27.15
N ILE A 22 -51.94 -31.78 -27.66
CA ILE A 22 -50.61 -31.74 -27.03
C ILE A 22 -50.13 -30.29 -26.97
N LYS A 23 -50.55 -29.57 -25.92
CA LYS A 23 -49.82 -28.37 -25.46
C LYS A 23 -48.53 -28.89 -24.83
N GLN A 24 -47.39 -28.81 -25.53
CA GLN A 24 -46.08 -29.08 -24.93
C GLN A 24 -45.94 -28.18 -23.69
N LYS A 25 -45.80 -28.79 -22.52
CA LYS A 25 -45.59 -28.08 -21.26
C LYS A 25 -44.15 -27.55 -21.29
N GLU A 26 -43.95 -26.26 -21.47
CA GLU A 26 -42.62 -25.64 -21.38
C GLU A 26 -42.02 -25.95 -20.01
N LEU A 27 -40.85 -26.59 -20.00
CA LEU A 27 -40.12 -26.92 -18.79
C LEU A 27 -39.53 -25.64 -18.20
N GLN A 28 -39.61 -25.50 -16.88
CA GLN A 28 -39.05 -24.34 -16.18
C GLN A 28 -37.53 -24.32 -16.33
N LYS A 29 -36.97 -23.15 -16.65
CA LYS A 29 -35.53 -22.92 -16.78
C LYS A 29 -34.90 -22.56 -15.44
N VAL A 30 -34.12 -23.47 -14.90
CA VAL A 30 -33.30 -23.31 -13.69
C VAL A 30 -31.87 -23.03 -14.09
N VAL A 31 -31.26 -21.99 -13.54
CA VAL A 31 -29.89 -21.59 -13.87
C VAL A 31 -29.02 -21.61 -12.62
N LEU A 32 -27.89 -22.31 -12.68
CA LEU A 32 -26.86 -22.28 -11.65
C LEU A 32 -25.95 -21.08 -11.89
N VAL A 33 -25.86 -20.19 -10.91
CA VAL A 33 -25.06 -18.96 -10.98
C VAL A 33 -24.14 -18.88 -9.76
N GLY A 34 -22.95 -18.32 -9.92
CA GLY A 34 -22.03 -18.09 -8.81
C GLY A 34 -20.65 -17.64 -9.28
N ASN A 35 -19.84 -17.19 -8.34
CA ASN A 35 -18.47 -16.79 -8.61
C ASN A 35 -17.60 -17.99 -9.06
N PRO A 36 -16.44 -17.76 -9.70
CA PRO A 36 -15.48 -18.84 -9.97
C PRO A 36 -15.08 -19.59 -8.69
N ASN A 37 -14.89 -20.90 -8.81
CA ASN A 37 -14.41 -21.78 -7.73
C ASN A 37 -15.32 -21.90 -6.49
N VAL A 38 -16.62 -21.63 -6.62
CA VAL A 38 -17.61 -21.80 -5.52
C VAL A 38 -18.17 -23.23 -5.40
N GLY A 39 -17.75 -24.14 -6.29
CA GLY A 39 -18.24 -25.53 -6.33
C GLY A 39 -19.49 -25.74 -7.22
N LYS A 40 -19.85 -24.76 -8.06
CA LYS A 40 -21.00 -24.81 -8.98
C LYS A 40 -21.03 -26.09 -9.84
N SER A 41 -19.90 -26.52 -10.39
CA SER A 41 -19.80 -27.73 -11.21
C SER A 41 -20.16 -29.00 -10.43
N CYS A 42 -19.92 -29.05 -9.11
CA CYS A 42 -20.33 -30.19 -8.28
C CYS A 42 -21.86 -30.28 -8.14
N PHE A 43 -22.54 -29.14 -8.03
CA PHE A 43 -24.01 -29.09 -8.04
C PHE A 43 -24.56 -29.51 -9.40
N PHE A 44 -23.98 -29.01 -10.49
CA PHE A 44 -24.40 -29.38 -11.84
C PHE A 44 -24.22 -30.88 -12.11
N ASN A 45 -23.07 -31.46 -11.76
CA ASN A 45 -22.80 -32.90 -11.92
C ASN A 45 -23.75 -33.77 -11.10
N PHE A 46 -24.16 -33.32 -9.91
CA PHE A 46 -25.17 -34.01 -9.14
C PHE A 46 -26.56 -33.96 -9.81
N MET A 47 -26.95 -32.80 -10.35
CA MET A 47 -28.26 -32.62 -10.99
C MET A 47 -28.34 -33.30 -12.36
N SER A 48 -27.23 -33.37 -13.10
CA SER A 48 -27.19 -33.95 -14.45
C SER A 48 -27.08 -35.48 -14.45
N GLY A 49 -26.60 -36.08 -13.35
CA GLY A 49 -26.31 -37.52 -13.28
C GLY A 49 -25.13 -37.96 -14.17
N MET A 50 -24.48 -37.02 -14.87
CA MET A 50 -23.32 -37.24 -15.72
C MET A 50 -22.12 -36.49 -15.15
N TYR A 51 -20.93 -37.11 -15.23
CA TYR A 51 -19.69 -36.40 -14.92
C TYR A 51 -19.37 -35.48 -16.10
N VAL A 52 -19.75 -34.21 -16.00
CA VAL A 52 -19.42 -33.21 -17.03
C VAL A 52 -18.21 -32.43 -16.51
N ASP A 53 -17.05 -32.72 -17.08
CA ASP A 53 -15.85 -31.91 -16.85
C ASP A 53 -15.79 -30.86 -17.96
N VAL A 54 -16.12 -29.61 -17.63
CA VAL A 54 -15.96 -28.47 -18.52
C VAL A 54 -15.07 -27.46 -17.83
N SER A 55 -13.82 -27.40 -18.28
CA SER A 55 -12.90 -26.33 -17.91
C SER A 55 -12.94 -25.27 -19.01
N ASN A 56 -13.68 -24.19 -18.77
CA ASN A 56 -13.57 -22.98 -19.57
C ASN A 56 -12.41 -22.16 -19.00
N PHE A 57 -11.38 -21.94 -19.81
CA PHE A 57 -10.29 -21.03 -19.48
C PHE A 57 -10.54 -19.68 -20.16
N PRO A 58 -10.12 -18.55 -19.55
CA PRO A 58 -10.22 -17.24 -20.18
C PRO A 58 -9.60 -17.27 -21.58
N GLY A 59 -10.42 -16.99 -22.60
CA GLY A 59 -10.03 -17.03 -24.02
C GLY A 59 -10.46 -18.28 -24.81
N THR A 60 -11.28 -19.17 -24.24
CA THR A 60 -11.87 -20.32 -24.95
C THR A 60 -13.34 -20.08 -25.35
N THR A 61 -13.85 -20.82 -26.34
CA THR A 61 -15.28 -20.78 -26.71
C THR A 61 -16.13 -21.29 -25.55
N VAL A 62 -16.99 -20.43 -25.02
CA VAL A 62 -17.85 -20.74 -23.87
C VAL A 62 -18.89 -21.79 -24.28
N SER A 63 -18.76 -23.01 -23.77
CA SER A 63 -19.77 -24.06 -23.94
C SER A 63 -20.85 -23.95 -22.86
N ILE A 64 -22.11 -23.85 -23.28
CA ILE A 64 -23.27 -23.85 -22.38
C ILE A 64 -23.72 -25.30 -22.19
N THR A 65 -23.73 -25.78 -20.96
CA THR A 65 -24.17 -27.15 -20.67
C THR A 65 -25.60 -27.14 -20.14
N LYS A 66 -26.46 -27.95 -20.74
CA LYS A 66 -27.86 -28.15 -20.35
C LYS A 66 -28.05 -29.58 -19.82
N SER A 67 -28.81 -29.72 -18.74
CA SER A 67 -29.27 -31.02 -18.22
C SER A 67 -30.74 -30.96 -17.80
N HIS A 68 -31.33 -32.11 -17.46
CA HIS A 68 -32.69 -32.21 -16.96
C HIS A 68 -32.69 -32.73 -15.53
N PHE A 69 -33.36 -32.02 -14.63
CA PHE A 69 -33.47 -32.41 -13.22
C PHE A 69 -34.88 -32.18 -12.69
N GLN A 70 -35.50 -33.25 -12.17
CA GLN A 70 -36.85 -33.23 -11.57
C GLN A 70 -37.92 -32.50 -12.43
N GLY A 71 -37.87 -32.68 -13.75
CA GLY A 71 -38.81 -32.04 -14.67
C GLY A 71 -38.53 -30.56 -14.98
N ASN A 72 -37.30 -30.09 -14.76
CA ASN A 72 -36.84 -28.74 -15.11
C ASN A 72 -35.60 -28.81 -16.02
N ASP A 73 -35.41 -27.79 -16.83
CA ASP A 73 -34.21 -27.59 -17.64
C ASP A 73 -33.16 -26.83 -16.81
N VAL A 74 -32.01 -27.46 -16.57
CA VAL A 74 -30.93 -26.90 -15.75
C VAL A 74 -29.78 -26.46 -16.63
N TYR A 75 -29.39 -25.19 -16.50
CA TYR A 75 -28.27 -24.60 -17.23
C TYR A 75 -27.14 -24.25 -16.28
N ASP A 76 -25.91 -24.54 -16.70
CA ASP A 76 -24.70 -24.09 -16.02
C ASP A 76 -24.14 -22.82 -16.69
N THR A 77 -23.92 -21.75 -15.93
CA THR A 77 -23.26 -20.54 -16.45
C THR A 77 -21.75 -20.59 -16.19
N PRO A 78 -20.90 -19.87 -16.93
CA PRO A 78 -19.55 -19.56 -16.48
C PRO A 78 -19.54 -18.93 -15.07
N GLY A 79 -18.42 -19.06 -14.36
CA GLY A 79 -18.24 -18.36 -13.09
C GLY A 79 -18.05 -16.87 -13.33
N ILE A 80 -18.91 -16.02 -12.76
CA ILE A 80 -18.89 -14.57 -12.99
C ILE A 80 -18.85 -13.81 -11.66
N TYR A 81 -18.27 -12.60 -11.65
CA TYR A 81 -18.25 -11.75 -10.46
C TYR A 81 -19.38 -10.71 -10.45
N GLY A 82 -20.03 -10.51 -11.59
CA GLY A 82 -21.17 -9.64 -11.80
C GLY A 82 -21.84 -9.97 -13.14
N VAL A 83 -23.08 -9.55 -13.30
CA VAL A 83 -23.82 -9.66 -14.56
C VAL A 83 -23.52 -8.41 -15.38
N GLY A 84 -22.78 -8.55 -16.49
CA GLY A 84 -22.35 -7.43 -17.33
C GLY A 84 -21.93 -7.90 -18.74
N SER A 85 -21.31 -7.00 -19.51
CA SER A 85 -20.95 -7.22 -20.92
C SER A 85 -19.47 -7.06 -21.23
N PHE A 86 -18.59 -7.09 -20.21
CA PHE A 86 -17.18 -6.70 -20.38
C PHE A 86 -16.34 -7.75 -21.12
N ASN A 87 -16.70 -9.03 -20.98
CA ASN A 87 -16.04 -10.15 -21.67
C ASN A 87 -17.07 -11.13 -22.22
N ASP A 88 -16.64 -12.05 -23.09
CA ASP A 88 -17.56 -12.97 -23.76
C ASP A 88 -18.18 -14.01 -22.81
N GLU A 89 -17.49 -14.37 -21.72
CA GLU A 89 -18.01 -15.23 -20.65
C GLU A 89 -19.19 -14.60 -19.91
N GLU A 90 -19.06 -13.32 -19.53
CA GLU A 90 -20.11 -12.55 -18.86
C GLU A 90 -21.29 -12.29 -19.79
N LYS A 91 -21.06 -12.01 -21.08
CA LYS A 91 -22.15 -11.88 -22.06
C LYS A 91 -22.99 -13.15 -22.16
N VAL A 92 -22.33 -14.31 -22.26
CA VAL A 92 -23.03 -15.62 -22.32
C VAL A 92 -23.77 -15.89 -21.02
N ALA A 93 -23.13 -15.66 -19.86
CA ALA A 93 -23.77 -15.83 -18.57
C ALA A 93 -24.99 -14.91 -18.40
N ARG A 94 -24.87 -13.63 -18.78
CA ARG A 94 -25.94 -12.62 -18.74
C ARG A 94 -27.16 -13.09 -19.52
N ASP A 95 -27.00 -13.52 -20.77
CA ASP A 95 -28.14 -13.89 -21.61
C ASP A 95 -28.90 -15.10 -21.05
N ILE A 96 -28.19 -16.08 -20.48
CA ILE A 96 -28.80 -17.23 -19.81
C ILE A 96 -29.54 -16.78 -18.54
N ILE A 97 -28.90 -15.95 -17.71
CA ILE A 97 -29.47 -15.40 -16.46
C ILE A 97 -30.74 -14.58 -16.75
N LEU A 98 -30.73 -13.76 -17.80
CA LEU A 98 -31.89 -12.97 -18.21
C LEU A 98 -33.07 -13.87 -18.64
N SER A 99 -32.79 -15.03 -19.24
CA SER A 99 -33.83 -16.00 -19.64
C SER A 99 -34.29 -16.96 -18.53
N ALA A 100 -33.70 -16.89 -17.33
CA ALA A 100 -33.97 -17.80 -16.23
C ALA A 100 -35.32 -17.54 -15.55
N ASP A 101 -36.06 -18.61 -15.25
CA ASP A 101 -37.26 -18.58 -14.40
C ASP A 101 -36.89 -18.65 -12.91
N VAL A 102 -35.87 -19.45 -12.59
CA VAL A 102 -35.35 -19.66 -11.25
C VAL A 102 -33.83 -19.68 -11.28
N ILE A 103 -33.20 -19.05 -10.29
CA ILE A 103 -31.76 -19.02 -10.12
C ILE A 103 -31.39 -19.75 -8.83
N LEU A 104 -30.55 -20.77 -8.96
CA LEU A 104 -29.84 -21.40 -7.85
C LEU A 104 -28.47 -20.75 -7.74
N ASN A 105 -28.31 -19.85 -6.77
CA ASN A 105 -27.09 -19.10 -6.60
C ASN A 105 -26.15 -19.80 -5.60
N VAL A 106 -24.99 -20.26 -6.07
CA VAL A 106 -23.98 -20.97 -5.26
C VAL A 106 -23.00 -19.97 -4.68
N VAL A 107 -22.97 -19.87 -3.35
CA VAL A 107 -22.19 -18.87 -2.60
C VAL A 107 -21.16 -19.58 -1.73
N ASN A 108 -19.90 -19.17 -1.80
CA ASN A 108 -18.84 -19.67 -0.92
C ASN A 108 -18.95 -19.06 0.47
N ALA A 109 -19.24 -19.88 1.47
CA ALA A 109 -19.38 -19.42 2.85
C ALA A 109 -18.11 -18.82 3.47
N LEU A 110 -16.93 -19.11 2.91
CA LEU A 110 -15.66 -18.58 3.39
C LEU A 110 -15.36 -17.17 2.87
N ASN A 111 -16.05 -16.75 1.80
CA ASN A 111 -15.88 -15.45 1.14
C ASN A 111 -17.27 -14.84 0.87
N LEU A 112 -18.11 -14.79 1.92
CA LEU A 112 -19.48 -14.27 1.85
C LEU A 112 -19.53 -12.86 1.27
N ASP A 113 -18.60 -11.98 1.68
CA ASP A 113 -18.52 -10.59 1.25
C ASP A 113 -18.37 -10.46 -0.28
N ARG A 114 -17.61 -11.35 -0.91
CA ARG A 114 -17.38 -11.31 -2.36
C ARG A 114 -18.56 -11.88 -3.12
N ASP A 115 -19.09 -13.00 -2.68
CA ASP A 115 -20.12 -13.76 -3.41
C ASP A 115 -21.54 -13.18 -3.19
N LEU A 116 -21.78 -12.49 -2.06
CA LEU A 116 -23.03 -11.77 -1.83
C LEU A 116 -23.22 -10.56 -2.75
N PHE A 117 -22.15 -10.01 -3.35
CA PHE A 117 -22.29 -8.91 -4.31
C PHE A 117 -23.11 -9.36 -5.54
N LEU A 118 -22.72 -10.48 -6.16
CA LEU A 118 -23.48 -11.09 -7.26
C LEU A 118 -24.88 -11.49 -6.79
N THR A 119 -25.00 -12.04 -5.59
CA THR A 119 -26.30 -12.43 -4.99
C THR A 119 -27.28 -11.25 -4.93
N LEU A 120 -26.83 -10.10 -4.45
CA LEU A 120 -27.66 -8.90 -4.39
C LEU A 120 -27.98 -8.36 -5.78
N GLN A 121 -27.04 -8.40 -6.73
CA GLN A 121 -27.32 -8.01 -8.11
C GLN A 121 -28.44 -8.86 -8.72
N LEU A 122 -28.42 -10.19 -8.52
CA LEU A 122 -29.50 -11.09 -8.98
C LEU A 122 -30.85 -10.78 -8.33
N ILE A 123 -30.86 -10.42 -7.05
CA ILE A 123 -32.06 -9.97 -6.33
C ILE A 123 -32.56 -8.64 -6.91
N ASP A 124 -31.64 -7.69 -7.17
CA ASP A 124 -31.94 -6.37 -7.71
C ASP A 124 -32.53 -6.46 -9.13
N MET A 125 -32.14 -7.48 -9.91
CA MET A 125 -32.72 -7.81 -11.23
C MET A 125 -34.17 -8.35 -11.14
N GLY A 126 -34.70 -8.59 -9.94
CA GLY A 126 -36.05 -9.13 -9.73
C GLY A 126 -36.17 -10.63 -10.02
N LYS A 127 -35.05 -11.37 -10.04
CA LYS A 127 -35.06 -12.81 -10.30
C LYS A 127 -35.50 -13.60 -9.06
N LYS A 128 -36.12 -14.76 -9.27
CA LYS A 128 -36.42 -15.72 -8.20
C LYS A 128 -35.15 -16.47 -7.84
N VAL A 129 -34.61 -16.21 -6.66
CA VAL A 129 -33.31 -16.74 -6.22
C VAL A 129 -33.51 -17.65 -5.01
N SER A 130 -32.74 -18.73 -4.96
CA SER A 130 -32.42 -19.48 -3.75
C SER A 130 -30.92 -19.58 -3.60
N VAL A 131 -30.41 -19.43 -2.38
CA VAL A 131 -28.97 -19.41 -2.10
C VAL A 131 -28.50 -20.76 -1.56
N LEU A 132 -27.52 -21.35 -2.21
CA LEU A 132 -26.80 -22.55 -1.77
C LEU A 132 -25.47 -22.12 -1.17
N LEU A 133 -25.41 -22.05 0.16
CA LEU A 133 -24.24 -21.62 0.92
C LEU A 133 -23.27 -22.81 1.10
N ASN A 134 -22.29 -22.91 0.21
CA ASN A 134 -21.35 -24.03 0.10
C ASN A 134 -20.12 -23.85 1.00
N PHE A 135 -19.33 -24.93 1.20
CA PHE A 135 -18.17 -24.99 2.11
C PHE A 135 -18.52 -24.93 3.60
N SER A 136 -19.70 -25.43 3.98
CA SER A 136 -20.12 -25.46 5.40
C SER A 136 -19.27 -26.37 6.30
N ASP A 137 -18.56 -27.35 5.71
CA ASP A 137 -17.58 -28.20 6.39
C ASP A 137 -16.30 -27.42 6.78
N GLU A 138 -15.84 -26.50 5.93
CA GLU A 138 -14.69 -25.65 6.21
C GLU A 138 -14.96 -24.60 7.29
N LEU A 139 -16.19 -24.07 7.37
CA LEU A 139 -16.59 -23.15 8.44
C LEU A 139 -16.35 -23.77 9.83
N LYS A 140 -16.71 -25.06 9.98
CA LYS A 140 -16.51 -25.81 11.23
C LYS A 140 -15.03 -25.91 11.58
N LYS A 141 -14.15 -26.16 10.61
CA LYS A 141 -12.69 -26.21 10.80
C LYS A 141 -12.13 -24.85 11.23
N ARG A 142 -12.68 -23.75 10.74
CA ARG A 142 -12.23 -22.38 11.02
C ARG A 142 -12.90 -21.73 12.24
N LYS A 143 -13.87 -22.41 12.89
CA LYS A 143 -14.68 -21.87 14.00
C LYS A 143 -15.44 -20.59 13.66
N ILE A 144 -15.83 -20.46 12.39
CA ILE A 144 -16.68 -19.37 11.89
C ILE A 144 -18.12 -19.89 11.90
N LYS A 145 -19.05 -19.09 12.42
CA LYS A 145 -20.48 -19.38 12.37
C LYS A 145 -21.18 -18.33 11.51
N ILE A 146 -22.12 -18.79 10.70
CA ILE A 146 -23.00 -17.95 9.89
C ILE A 146 -24.43 -18.22 10.32
N ASP A 147 -25.14 -17.18 10.77
CA ASP A 147 -26.58 -17.26 11.04
C ASP A 147 -27.36 -17.26 9.72
N THR A 148 -27.68 -18.45 9.23
CA THR A 148 -28.39 -18.61 7.95
C THR A 148 -29.84 -18.16 7.99
N LYS A 149 -30.49 -18.20 9.16
CA LYS A 149 -31.86 -17.69 9.30
C LYS A 149 -31.86 -16.17 9.16
N LYS A 150 -30.91 -15.51 9.82
CA LYS A 150 -30.74 -14.06 9.70
C LYS A 150 -30.31 -13.65 8.29
N LEU A 151 -29.40 -14.39 7.67
CA LEU A 151 -29.02 -14.17 6.26
C LEU A 151 -30.22 -14.29 5.31
N SER A 152 -31.04 -15.34 5.48
CA SER A 152 -32.28 -15.53 4.73
C SER A 152 -33.24 -14.35 4.90
N ASN A 153 -33.45 -13.88 6.14
CA ASN A 153 -34.31 -12.73 6.42
C ASN A 153 -33.79 -11.41 5.82
N LEU A 154 -32.48 -11.17 5.86
CA LEU A 154 -31.86 -9.95 5.33
C LEU A 154 -31.87 -9.90 3.80
N LEU A 155 -31.63 -11.04 3.14
CA LEU A 155 -31.70 -11.16 1.69
C LEU A 155 -33.15 -11.26 1.18
N GLY A 156 -34.07 -11.75 2.00
CA GLY A 156 -35.46 -12.05 1.60
C GLY A 156 -35.62 -13.34 0.80
N VAL A 157 -34.62 -14.20 0.72
CA VAL A 157 -34.61 -15.46 -0.04
C VAL A 157 -34.20 -16.63 0.85
N GLU A 158 -34.57 -17.85 0.48
CA GLU A 158 -34.15 -19.03 1.24
C GLU A 158 -32.65 -19.32 1.09
N VAL A 159 -32.02 -19.73 2.20
CA VAL A 159 -30.58 -20.01 2.29
C VAL A 159 -30.37 -21.42 2.83
N TYR A 160 -29.75 -22.28 2.03
CA TYR A 160 -29.48 -23.68 2.34
C TYR A 160 -27.98 -23.89 2.56
N GLN A 161 -27.58 -24.42 3.72
CA GLN A 161 -26.19 -24.81 3.96
C GLN A 161 -25.86 -26.10 3.20
N THR A 162 -24.72 -26.12 2.53
CA THR A 162 -24.28 -27.22 1.69
C THR A 162 -22.78 -27.47 1.86
N ALA A 163 -22.32 -28.69 1.56
CA ALA A 163 -20.92 -29.02 1.39
C ALA A 163 -20.78 -29.93 0.18
N ALA A 164 -20.27 -29.38 -0.93
CA ALA A 164 -20.22 -30.08 -2.22
C ALA A 164 -19.37 -31.35 -2.19
N VAL A 165 -18.25 -31.34 -1.44
CA VAL A 165 -17.33 -32.49 -1.32
C VAL A 165 -18.03 -33.68 -0.66
N ASP A 166 -18.73 -33.42 0.45
CA ASP A 166 -19.43 -34.45 1.23
C ASP A 166 -20.88 -34.67 0.78
N LYS A 167 -21.33 -33.95 -0.26
CA LYS A 167 -22.72 -33.89 -0.75
C LYS A 167 -23.76 -33.57 0.34
N LEU A 168 -23.36 -32.87 1.39
CA LEU A 168 -24.26 -32.47 2.48
C LEU A 168 -25.21 -31.37 1.98
N GLY A 169 -26.51 -31.51 2.25
CA GLY A 169 -27.55 -30.55 1.87
C GLY A 169 -28.03 -30.65 0.41
N PHE A 170 -27.51 -31.60 -0.36
CA PHE A 170 -27.90 -31.81 -1.77
C PHE A 170 -29.31 -32.40 -1.92
N ASP A 171 -29.81 -33.08 -0.89
CA ASP A 171 -31.19 -33.54 -0.75
C ASP A 171 -32.21 -32.38 -0.83
N LYS A 172 -31.78 -31.17 -0.45
CA LYS A 172 -32.62 -29.96 -0.42
C LYS A 172 -32.61 -29.16 -1.72
N ILE A 173 -31.87 -29.57 -2.75
CA ILE A 173 -31.82 -28.83 -4.03
C ILE A 173 -33.20 -28.74 -4.69
N GLY A 174 -33.98 -29.82 -4.66
CA GLY A 174 -35.35 -29.81 -5.19
C GLY A 174 -36.28 -28.85 -4.42
N GLU A 175 -36.07 -28.72 -3.11
CA GLU A 175 -36.79 -27.74 -2.28
C GLU A 175 -36.35 -26.32 -2.63
N ALA A 176 -35.05 -26.08 -2.80
CA ALA A 176 -34.48 -24.78 -3.17
C ALA A 176 -35.01 -24.26 -4.50
N ILE A 177 -35.27 -25.14 -5.49
CA ILE A 177 -35.90 -24.75 -6.76
C ILE A 177 -37.34 -24.27 -6.52
N ARG A 178 -38.11 -24.98 -5.67
CA ARG A 178 -39.53 -24.68 -5.41
C ARG A 178 -39.72 -23.46 -4.50
N SER A 179 -38.79 -23.21 -3.59
CA SER A 179 -38.84 -22.11 -2.63
C SER A 179 -38.21 -20.80 -3.13
N ALA A 180 -37.63 -20.81 -4.34
CA ALA A 180 -37.01 -19.64 -4.95
C ALA A 180 -38.01 -18.49 -5.10
N ARG A 181 -37.63 -17.32 -4.59
CA ARG A 181 -38.48 -16.12 -4.56
C ARG A 181 -37.67 -14.86 -4.81
N ILE A 182 -38.37 -13.77 -5.09
CA ILE A 182 -37.75 -12.46 -5.27
C ILE A 182 -37.28 -11.98 -3.89
N GLY A 183 -36.02 -11.57 -3.80
CA GLY A 183 -35.44 -11.08 -2.56
C GLY A 183 -35.87 -9.67 -2.19
N LYS A 184 -35.39 -9.20 -1.04
CA LYS A 184 -35.63 -7.84 -0.56
C LYS A 184 -34.75 -6.86 -1.34
N GLN A 185 -35.35 -5.92 -2.04
CA GLN A 185 -34.63 -4.83 -2.71
C GLN A 185 -34.45 -3.64 -1.76
N GLU A 186 -33.41 -2.85 -1.99
CA GLU A 186 -33.15 -1.59 -1.29
C GLU A 186 -34.06 -0.47 -1.87
N LEU A 187 -34.50 0.46 -1.02
CA LEU A 187 -35.57 1.41 -1.34
C LEU A 187 -35.12 2.48 -2.34
N ASP A 188 -33.90 3.01 -2.19
CA ASP A 188 -33.35 4.00 -3.12
C ASP A 188 -33.15 3.39 -4.51
N LEU A 189 -32.62 2.16 -4.57
CA LEU A 189 -32.47 1.45 -5.84
C LEU A 189 -33.83 1.12 -6.49
N HIS A 190 -34.82 0.73 -5.70
CA HIS A 190 -36.17 0.47 -6.19
C HIS A 190 -36.77 1.70 -6.89
N PHE A 191 -36.57 2.90 -6.32
CA PHE A 191 -37.01 4.15 -6.93
C PHE A 191 -36.31 4.44 -8.26
N LEU A 192 -34.98 4.24 -8.33
CA LEU A 192 -34.21 4.42 -9.56
C LEU A 192 -34.65 3.46 -10.67
N LEU A 193 -34.89 2.20 -10.34
CA LEU A 193 -35.35 1.19 -11.31
C LEU A 193 -36.72 1.54 -11.89
N ASN A 194 -37.66 2.00 -11.07
CA ASN A 194 -39.01 2.33 -11.54
C ASN A 194 -39.01 3.43 -12.62
N GLN A 195 -38.07 4.38 -12.58
CA GLN A 195 -37.94 5.42 -13.62
C GLN A 195 -37.59 4.84 -15.01
N VAL A 196 -36.87 3.73 -15.06
CA VAL A 196 -36.50 3.04 -16.30
C VAL A 196 -37.58 2.03 -16.70
N ILE A 197 -38.17 1.32 -15.73
CA ILE A 197 -39.26 0.36 -15.95
C ILE A 197 -40.49 1.04 -16.55
N GLU A 198 -40.81 2.28 -16.16
CA GLU A 198 -41.89 3.08 -16.74
C GLU A 198 -41.75 3.26 -18.28
N LYS A 199 -40.54 3.08 -18.82
CA LYS A 199 -40.28 3.08 -20.28
C LYS A 199 -40.51 1.71 -20.92
N SER A 200 -41.27 0.81 -20.27
CA SER A 200 -41.58 -0.56 -20.72
C SER A 200 -40.36 -1.50 -20.81
N VAL A 201 -39.31 -1.23 -20.02
CA VAL A 201 -38.11 -2.08 -19.95
C VAL A 201 -38.23 -3.08 -18.79
N PRO A 202 -37.90 -4.38 -18.97
CA PRO A 202 -37.87 -5.34 -17.87
C PRO A 202 -36.96 -4.88 -16.73
N GLN A 203 -37.28 -5.23 -15.48
CA GLN A 203 -36.47 -4.84 -14.31
C GLN A 203 -35.00 -5.29 -14.43
N SER A 204 -34.75 -6.50 -14.95
CA SER A 204 -33.40 -7.02 -15.16
C SER A 204 -32.59 -6.20 -16.14
N ASP A 205 -33.22 -5.75 -17.23
CA ASP A 205 -32.59 -4.92 -18.26
C ASP A 205 -32.40 -3.49 -17.73
N SER A 206 -33.36 -2.99 -16.93
CA SER A 206 -33.30 -1.68 -16.29
C SER A 206 -32.11 -1.55 -15.35
N LEU A 207 -31.81 -2.59 -14.55
CA LEU A 207 -30.61 -2.59 -13.69
C LEU A 207 -29.33 -2.51 -14.51
N LEU A 208 -29.20 -3.33 -15.56
CA LEU A 208 -28.00 -3.35 -16.40
C LEU A 208 -27.79 -2.01 -17.12
N ILE A 209 -28.87 -1.35 -17.57
CA ILE A 209 -28.81 -0.01 -18.17
C ILE A 209 -28.28 1.01 -17.16
N LEU A 210 -28.80 1.01 -15.92
CA LEU A 210 -28.33 1.90 -14.86
C LEU A 210 -26.88 1.61 -14.44
N GLU A 211 -26.45 0.36 -14.57
CA GLU A 211 -25.06 -0.07 -14.34
C GLU A 211 -24.13 0.19 -15.55
N GLY A 212 -24.63 0.84 -16.60
CA GLY A 212 -23.81 1.27 -17.74
C GLY A 212 -23.63 0.22 -18.83
N ASP A 213 -24.52 -0.77 -18.97
CA ASP A 213 -24.48 -1.76 -20.04
C ASP A 213 -25.02 -1.19 -21.36
N GLU A 214 -24.11 -0.74 -22.23
CA GLU A 214 -24.45 -0.15 -23.52
C GLU A 214 -25.20 -1.11 -24.46
N ALA A 215 -24.90 -2.41 -24.40
CA ALA A 215 -25.53 -3.39 -25.30
C ALA A 215 -27.02 -3.57 -24.97
N ILE A 216 -27.36 -3.61 -23.69
CA ILE A 216 -28.76 -3.69 -23.23
C ILE A 216 -29.49 -2.35 -23.44
N ALA A 217 -28.80 -1.22 -23.25
CA ALA A 217 -29.36 0.10 -23.52
C ALA A 217 -29.74 0.28 -25.01
N GLN A 218 -28.84 -0.12 -25.92
CA GLN A 218 -29.10 -0.12 -27.36
C GLN A 218 -30.25 -1.06 -27.73
N LYS A 219 -30.29 -2.28 -27.17
CA LYS A 219 -31.37 -3.25 -27.41
C LYS A 219 -32.75 -2.70 -27.04
N ASN A 220 -32.83 -1.90 -25.99
CA ASN A 220 -34.09 -1.33 -25.49
C ASN A 220 -34.37 0.10 -26.00
N ASN A 221 -33.50 0.69 -26.83
CA ASN A 221 -33.59 2.07 -27.31
C ASN A 221 -33.69 3.12 -26.18
N VAL A 222 -32.91 2.96 -25.11
CA VAL A 222 -32.84 3.89 -23.98
C VAL A 222 -31.41 4.41 -23.80
N LEU A 223 -31.25 5.61 -23.24
CA LEU A 223 -29.94 6.14 -22.85
C LEU A 223 -29.31 5.27 -21.76
N CYS A 224 -28.01 5.00 -21.90
CA CYS A 224 -27.23 4.27 -20.92
C CYS A 224 -27.08 5.09 -19.62
N GLY A 225 -27.01 4.41 -18.47
CA GLY A 225 -26.74 5.04 -17.19
C GLY A 225 -25.37 5.74 -17.16
N THR A 226 -25.27 6.78 -16.35
CA THR A 226 -24.03 7.53 -16.17
C THR A 226 -23.02 6.77 -15.31
N ALA A 227 -21.73 7.11 -15.42
CA ALA A 227 -20.69 6.52 -14.58
C ALA A 227 -20.96 6.74 -13.08
N ASP A 228 -21.47 7.93 -12.72
CA ASP A 228 -21.81 8.30 -11.35
C ASP A 228 -22.97 7.46 -10.79
N GLU A 229 -23.99 7.18 -11.59
CA GLU A 229 -25.10 6.31 -11.20
C GLU A 229 -24.64 4.86 -10.98
N ARG A 230 -23.84 4.33 -11.92
CA ARG A 230 -23.23 3.01 -11.79
C ARG A 230 -22.42 2.91 -10.50
N GLU A 231 -21.57 3.90 -10.24
CA GLU A 231 -20.73 3.94 -9.05
C GLU A 231 -21.58 3.97 -7.77
N ARG A 232 -22.63 4.81 -7.74
CA ARG A 232 -23.56 4.88 -6.61
C ARG A 232 -24.24 3.53 -6.33
N ILE A 233 -24.70 2.83 -7.36
CA ILE A 233 -25.33 1.51 -7.23
C ILE A 233 -24.33 0.49 -6.67
N TYR A 234 -23.10 0.47 -7.21
CA TYR A 234 -22.05 -0.45 -6.77
C TYR A 234 -21.63 -0.20 -5.32
N ILE A 235 -21.47 1.07 -4.92
CA ILE A 235 -21.13 1.45 -3.54
C ILE A 235 -22.26 1.05 -2.59
N ASN A 236 -23.51 1.38 -2.91
CA ASN A 236 -24.66 1.03 -2.06
C ASN A 236 -24.79 -0.49 -1.91
N ARG A 237 -24.61 -1.25 -3.00
CA ARG A 237 -24.61 -2.71 -2.95
C ARG A 237 -23.47 -3.24 -2.08
N ARG A 238 -22.24 -2.73 -2.23
CA ARG A 238 -21.08 -3.16 -1.41
C ARG A 238 -21.27 -2.85 0.07
N ASN A 239 -21.80 -1.68 0.40
CA ASN A 239 -22.15 -1.30 1.78
C ASN A 239 -23.18 -2.25 2.36
N ARG A 240 -24.24 -2.55 1.61
CA ARG A 240 -25.27 -3.51 2.00
C ARG A 240 -24.72 -4.92 2.22
N VAL A 241 -23.80 -5.39 1.36
CA VAL A 241 -23.11 -6.66 1.58
C VAL A 241 -22.35 -6.64 2.90
N ASN A 242 -21.53 -5.61 3.15
CA ASN A 242 -20.74 -5.50 4.37
C ASN A 242 -21.64 -5.49 5.62
N GLU A 243 -22.75 -4.75 5.59
CA GLU A 243 -23.74 -4.75 6.68
C GLU A 243 -24.35 -6.14 6.93
N ILE A 244 -24.71 -6.86 5.86
CA ILE A 244 -25.26 -8.22 5.99
C ILE A 244 -24.22 -9.16 6.61
N VAL A 245 -22.99 -9.17 6.07
CA VAL A 245 -21.90 -10.03 6.56
C VAL A 245 -21.60 -9.76 8.03
N ASP A 246 -21.45 -8.49 8.42
CA ASP A 246 -21.24 -8.06 9.81
C ASP A 246 -22.34 -8.52 10.77
N LEU A 247 -23.57 -8.67 10.27
CA LEU A 247 -24.72 -9.08 11.05
C LEU A 247 -24.87 -10.60 11.17
N VAL A 248 -24.36 -11.38 10.20
CA VAL A 248 -24.60 -12.83 10.11
C VAL A 248 -23.37 -13.67 10.43
N GLU A 249 -22.17 -13.15 10.16
CA GLU A 249 -20.91 -13.84 10.39
C GLU A 249 -20.35 -13.44 11.76
N TYR A 250 -20.11 -14.44 12.60
CA TYR A 250 -19.46 -14.24 13.89
C TYR A 250 -18.46 -15.36 14.14
N GLU A 251 -17.31 -14.96 14.69
CA GLU A 251 -16.29 -15.87 15.15
C GLU A 251 -16.66 -16.29 16.58
N ASP A 252 -16.78 -17.60 16.83
CA ASP A 252 -17.20 -18.15 18.13
C ASP A 252 -16.04 -18.11 19.15
N SER A 253 -15.45 -16.92 19.34
CA SER A 253 -14.39 -16.66 20.31
C SER A 253 -14.50 -15.23 20.86
N LYS A 254 -14.37 -15.07 22.18
CA LYS A 254 -14.28 -13.74 22.85
C LYS A 254 -13.23 -12.82 22.24
N LYS A 255 -12.20 -13.39 21.59
CA LYS A 255 -11.15 -12.63 20.91
C LYS A 255 -11.66 -11.98 19.62
N GLY A 256 -12.46 -12.69 18.83
CA GLY A 256 -13.03 -12.17 17.57
C GLY A 256 -13.96 -10.97 17.80
N GLU A 257 -14.80 -11.01 18.84
CA GLU A 257 -15.68 -9.89 19.21
C GLU A 257 -14.90 -8.61 19.55
N ILE A 258 -13.80 -8.74 20.31
CA ILE A 258 -12.93 -7.60 20.66
C ILE A 258 -12.27 -7.02 19.40
N PHE A 259 -11.76 -7.87 18.50
CA PHE A 259 -11.14 -7.40 17.27
C PHE A 259 -12.13 -6.72 16.31
N ASN A 260 -13.37 -7.19 16.25
CA ASN A 260 -14.43 -6.54 15.47
C ASN A 260 -14.80 -5.16 16.05
N GLN A 261 -14.92 -5.05 17.37
CA GLN A 261 -15.14 -3.75 18.02
C GLN A 261 -13.98 -2.78 17.77
N LEU A 262 -12.74 -3.23 17.92
CA LEU A 262 -11.55 -2.44 17.60
C LEU A 262 -11.56 -1.99 16.13
N GLY A 263 -12.00 -2.88 15.23
CA GLY A 263 -12.16 -2.59 13.82
C GLY A 263 -13.11 -1.42 13.54
N ARG A 264 -14.25 -1.37 14.24
CA ARG A 264 -15.23 -0.28 14.11
C ARG A 264 -14.72 1.03 14.71
N LEU A 265 -14.01 0.97 15.84
CA LEU A 265 -13.41 2.16 16.47
C LEU A 265 -12.36 2.82 15.56
N CYS A 266 -11.59 2.05 14.79
CA CYS A 266 -10.60 2.58 13.85
C CYS A 266 -11.22 3.33 12.66
N LEU A 267 -12.51 3.12 12.35
CA LEU A 267 -13.20 3.74 11.20
C LEU A 267 -13.81 5.10 11.53
N ASN A 268 -14.22 5.32 12.78
CA ASN A 268 -14.82 6.58 13.19
C ASN A 268 -13.71 7.63 13.45
N PRO A 269 -13.71 8.80 12.80
CA PRO A 269 -12.67 9.82 12.99
C PRO A 269 -12.41 10.23 14.44
N VAL A 270 -13.44 10.26 15.29
CA VAL A 270 -13.31 10.70 16.69
C VAL A 270 -12.47 9.71 17.51
N THR A 271 -12.60 8.40 17.24
CA THR A 271 -11.86 7.35 17.95
C THR A 271 -10.62 6.90 17.18
N GLY A 272 -10.69 6.91 15.85
CA GLY A 272 -9.63 6.47 14.95
C GLY A 272 -8.45 7.45 14.87
N ILE A 273 -8.66 8.78 14.96
CA ILE A 273 -7.54 9.75 15.01
C ILE A 273 -6.71 9.56 16.30
N PRO A 274 -7.30 9.45 17.50
CA PRO A 274 -6.54 9.08 18.70
C PRO A 274 -5.79 7.75 18.58
N ILE A 275 -6.42 6.73 17.98
CA ILE A 275 -5.75 5.44 17.73
C ILE A 275 -4.58 5.61 16.76
N LEU A 276 -4.73 6.40 15.70
CA LEU A 276 -3.65 6.74 14.77
C LEU A 276 -2.50 7.44 15.49
N LEU A 277 -2.78 8.46 16.30
CA LEU A 277 -1.75 9.16 17.07
C LEU A 277 -1.03 8.21 18.02
N PHE A 278 -1.78 7.36 18.75
CA PHE A 278 -1.20 6.34 19.61
C PHE A 278 -0.29 5.36 18.84
N MET A 279 -0.75 4.90 17.67
CA MET A 279 0.03 4.01 16.79
C MET A 279 1.29 4.70 16.26
N LEU A 280 1.21 5.97 15.85
CA LEU A 280 2.37 6.76 15.42
C LEU A 280 3.38 6.96 16.56
N VAL A 281 2.91 7.22 17.78
CA VAL A 281 3.76 7.30 18.97
C VAL A 281 4.45 5.96 19.25
N LEU A 282 3.72 4.85 19.16
CA LEU A 282 4.29 3.51 19.32
C LEU A 282 5.33 3.20 18.23
N MET A 283 5.06 3.58 16.99
CA MET A 283 6.04 3.48 15.89
C MET A 283 7.27 4.34 16.14
N TYR A 284 7.09 5.55 16.65
CA TYR A 284 8.19 6.45 16.98
C TYR A 284 9.08 5.85 18.08
N PHE A 285 8.52 5.33 19.16
CA PHE A 285 9.32 4.69 20.21
C PHE A 285 10.02 3.43 19.70
N PHE A 286 9.36 2.63 18.88
CA PHE A 286 9.98 1.42 18.34
C PHE A 286 11.09 1.75 17.33
N ILE A 287 10.81 2.58 16.32
CA ILE A 287 11.77 2.87 15.25
C ILE A 287 12.82 3.89 15.71
N GLY A 288 12.39 4.94 16.40
CA GLY A 288 13.24 6.03 16.88
C GLY A 288 14.09 5.63 18.08
N ASP A 289 13.49 5.32 19.23
CA ASP A 289 14.26 4.97 20.45
C ASP A 289 14.92 3.60 20.32
N LEU A 290 14.13 2.54 20.13
CA LEU A 290 14.67 1.18 20.17
C LEU A 290 15.58 0.88 18.98
N ILE A 291 15.11 1.05 17.75
CA ILE A 291 15.92 0.69 16.57
C ILE A 291 16.99 1.75 16.28
N SER A 292 16.64 3.03 16.17
CA SER A 292 17.61 4.06 15.75
C SER A 292 18.58 4.47 16.88
N GLN A 293 18.11 4.70 18.11
CA GLN A 293 19.00 5.20 19.18
C GLN A 293 19.75 4.08 19.91
N ARG A 294 19.19 2.86 20.00
CA ARG A 294 19.87 1.74 20.69
C ARG A 294 20.54 0.79 19.71
N VAL A 295 19.78 0.15 18.83
CA VAL A 295 20.33 -0.88 17.93
C VAL A 295 21.31 -0.27 16.94
N VAL A 296 20.91 0.76 16.20
CA VAL A 296 21.73 1.42 15.18
C VAL A 296 22.95 2.10 15.81
N ASN A 297 22.78 2.82 16.92
CA ASN A 297 23.93 3.44 17.60
C ASN A 297 24.98 2.39 18.02
N PHE A 298 24.53 1.23 18.52
CA PHE A 298 25.42 0.13 18.84
C PHE A 298 26.08 -0.47 17.59
N THR A 299 25.30 -0.76 16.54
CA THR A 299 25.86 -1.38 15.34
C THR A 299 26.77 -0.40 14.58
N GLU A 300 26.35 0.84 14.35
CA GLU A 300 27.12 1.84 13.60
C GLU A 300 28.38 2.27 14.35
N ASN A 301 28.27 2.77 15.58
CA ASN A 301 29.42 3.37 16.25
C ASN A 301 30.34 2.28 16.81
N LYS A 302 29.81 1.29 17.54
CA LYS A 302 30.64 0.29 18.20
C LYS A 302 31.14 -0.82 17.26
N ILE A 303 30.32 -1.29 16.32
CA ILE A 303 30.73 -2.35 15.38
C ILE A 303 31.30 -1.74 14.09
N GLY A 304 30.63 -0.73 13.55
CA GLY A 304 31.02 -0.09 12.30
C GLY A 304 32.27 0.77 12.44
N LYS A 305 32.24 1.82 13.26
CA LYS A 305 33.35 2.78 13.38
C LYS A 305 34.49 2.23 14.22
N ASP A 306 34.20 1.84 15.47
CA ASP A 306 35.23 1.46 16.44
C ASP A 306 35.91 0.12 16.09
N LEU A 307 35.19 -0.82 15.48
CA LEU A 307 35.71 -2.15 15.17
C LEU A 307 36.04 -2.31 13.69
N PHE A 308 35.10 -2.11 12.78
CA PHE A 308 35.35 -2.36 11.36
C PHE A 308 36.23 -1.28 10.71
N GLU A 309 35.84 -0.01 10.82
CA GLU A 309 36.52 1.11 10.17
C GLU A 309 37.89 1.37 10.77
N TYR A 310 38.01 1.38 12.09
CA TYR A 310 39.30 1.48 12.78
C TYR A 310 40.26 0.37 12.34
N ASN A 311 39.83 -0.89 12.32
CA ASN A 311 40.72 -2.00 11.95
C ASN A 311 41.16 -1.91 10.49
N ILE A 312 40.25 -1.54 9.57
CA ILE A 312 40.61 -1.36 8.16
C ILE A 312 41.55 -0.18 7.96
N LYS A 313 41.26 0.98 8.56
CA LYS A 313 42.10 2.18 8.44
C LYS A 313 43.46 1.98 9.10
N SER A 314 43.53 1.33 10.26
CA SER A 314 44.78 0.98 10.93
C SER A 314 45.61 0.00 10.10
N PHE A 315 44.97 -1.04 9.54
CA PHE A 315 45.64 -1.99 8.65
C PHE A 315 46.22 -1.29 7.42
N THR A 316 45.44 -0.46 6.73
CA THR A 316 45.90 0.30 5.56
C THR A 316 46.99 1.32 5.93
N GLY A 317 46.84 1.98 7.08
CA GLY A 317 47.82 2.93 7.64
C GLY A 317 49.15 2.30 8.03
N ASN A 318 49.19 0.98 8.28
CA ASN A 318 50.47 0.30 8.52
C ASN A 318 51.41 0.35 7.31
N TYR A 319 50.86 0.42 6.09
CA TYR A 319 51.60 0.31 4.84
C TYR A 319 51.60 1.60 4.00
N THR A 320 50.92 2.66 4.44
CA THR A 320 50.73 3.87 3.64
C THR A 320 50.97 5.14 4.46
N PRO A 321 51.42 6.24 3.83
CA PRO A 321 51.62 7.51 4.52
C PRO A 321 50.32 8.05 5.11
N VAL A 322 50.29 8.27 6.43
CA VAL A 322 49.08 8.65 7.16
C VAL A 322 49.38 9.59 8.32
N ASN A 323 48.52 10.57 8.51
CA ASN A 323 48.45 11.38 9.72
C ASN A 323 47.28 10.88 10.56
N VAL A 324 47.51 10.52 11.81
CA VAL A 324 46.47 10.04 12.72
C VAL A 324 46.27 11.06 13.83
N GLU A 325 45.10 11.66 13.89
CA GLU A 325 44.68 12.58 14.95
C GLU A 325 43.90 11.77 16.00
N VAL A 326 44.35 11.80 17.25
CA VAL A 326 43.69 11.10 18.37
C VAL A 326 43.13 12.13 19.34
N LYS A 327 41.80 12.20 19.41
CA LYS A 327 41.04 13.06 20.33
C LYS A 327 40.50 12.24 21.48
N ILE A 328 40.74 12.67 22.71
CA ILE A 328 40.17 12.08 23.91
C ILE A 328 38.99 12.94 24.33
N LEU A 329 37.79 12.36 24.33
CA LEU A 329 36.56 13.03 24.70
C LEU A 329 36.14 12.70 26.14
N ASP A 330 35.59 13.69 26.84
CA ASP A 330 34.88 13.48 28.11
C ASP A 330 33.50 12.83 27.89
N ASN A 331 32.84 12.40 28.97
CA ASN A 331 31.47 11.86 28.96
C ASN A 331 30.43 12.82 28.36
N ASN A 332 30.74 14.13 28.31
CA ASN A 332 29.91 15.16 27.68
C ASN A 332 30.31 15.47 26.21
N GLY A 333 31.26 14.72 25.65
CA GLY A 333 31.73 14.89 24.26
C GLY A 333 32.70 16.06 24.02
N SER A 334 33.19 16.70 25.09
CA SER A 334 34.19 17.78 24.99
C SER A 334 35.61 17.22 24.89
N VAL A 335 36.47 17.82 24.06
CA VAL A 335 37.85 17.36 23.83
C VAL A 335 38.72 17.71 25.04
N ILE A 336 39.25 16.70 25.73
CA ILE A 336 40.16 16.83 26.86
C ILE A 336 41.61 16.94 26.39
N ASN A 337 41.97 16.16 25.37
CA ASN A 337 43.32 16.09 24.84
C ASN A 337 43.28 15.70 23.35
N ASP A 338 44.17 16.27 22.56
CA ASP A 338 44.30 16.02 21.14
C ASP A 338 45.78 15.88 20.79
N LYS A 339 46.13 14.80 20.08
CA LYS A 339 47.48 14.59 19.59
C LYS A 339 47.48 14.05 18.17
N THR A 340 48.24 14.70 17.30
CA THR A 340 48.43 14.28 15.92
C THR A 340 49.76 13.55 15.74
N PHE A 341 49.69 12.33 15.21
CA PHE A 341 50.83 11.50 14.86
C PHE A 341 51.05 11.51 13.34
N ASN A 342 52.28 11.76 12.89
CA ASN A 342 52.62 11.76 11.47
C ASN A 342 53.47 10.53 11.14
N PHE A 343 52.98 9.69 10.22
CA PHE A 343 53.65 8.49 9.76
C PHE A 343 53.93 8.58 8.24
N PRO A 344 55.08 9.15 7.83
CA PRO A 344 55.39 9.40 6.41
C PRO A 344 55.61 8.11 5.59
N SER A 345 55.97 7.00 6.23
CA SER A 345 56.17 5.68 5.59
C SER A 345 55.22 4.60 6.14
N GLY A 346 54.14 5.01 6.80
CA GLY A 346 53.18 4.12 7.46
C GLY A 346 53.51 3.83 8.93
N ILE A 347 52.48 3.38 9.66
CA ILE A 347 52.53 3.18 11.12
C ILE A 347 53.57 2.13 11.50
N SER A 348 53.74 1.08 10.69
CA SER A 348 54.69 0.00 10.96
C SER A 348 56.16 0.39 10.81
N ALA A 349 56.45 1.51 10.11
CA ALA A 349 57.81 1.96 9.85
C ALA A 349 58.48 2.63 11.06
N ASN A 350 57.70 3.09 12.05
CA ASN A 350 58.23 3.70 13.28
C ASN A 350 57.63 3.05 14.54
N PRO A 351 58.29 2.00 15.10
CA PRO A 351 57.77 1.25 16.24
C PRO A 351 57.60 2.07 17.53
N ILE A 352 58.34 3.17 17.68
CA ILE A 352 58.29 4.03 18.88
C ILE A 352 57.02 4.88 18.84
N LEU A 353 56.80 5.60 17.72
CA LEU A 353 55.58 6.40 17.52
C LEU A 353 54.33 5.50 17.47
N GLN A 354 54.45 4.29 16.93
CA GLN A 354 53.36 3.30 16.93
C GLN A 354 52.93 2.91 18.35
N LYS A 355 53.89 2.65 19.26
CA LYS A 355 53.56 2.31 20.66
C LYS A 355 52.83 3.46 21.34
N GLU A 356 53.33 4.68 21.20
CA GLU A 356 52.73 5.87 21.78
C GLU A 356 51.31 6.12 21.24
N PHE A 357 51.12 6.00 19.93
CA PHE A 357 49.81 6.03 19.28
C PHE A 357 48.88 4.94 19.85
N SER A 358 49.36 3.71 19.99
CA SER A 358 48.57 2.58 20.46
C SER A 358 48.14 2.71 21.93
N GLU A 359 48.96 3.35 22.77
CA GLU A 359 48.65 3.61 24.17
C GLU A 359 47.58 4.70 24.30
N LEU A 360 47.71 5.78 23.54
CA LEU A 360 46.72 6.87 23.51
C LEU A 360 45.38 6.41 22.93
N SER A 361 45.39 5.61 21.86
CA SER A 361 44.18 5.13 21.19
C SER A 361 43.40 4.10 22.00
N LYS A 362 44.02 3.49 23.02
CA LYS A 362 43.36 2.55 23.94
C LYS A 362 42.72 3.22 25.15
N GLN A 363 42.91 4.52 25.33
CA GLN A 363 42.28 5.25 26.44
C GLN A 363 40.77 5.33 26.23
N ASN A 364 40.02 5.27 27.33
CA ASN A 364 38.56 5.42 27.28
C ASN A 364 38.20 6.80 26.72
N GLY A 365 37.34 6.83 25.69
CA GLY A 365 36.94 8.06 25.02
C GLY A 365 37.87 8.51 23.89
N ALA A 366 38.89 7.72 23.53
CA ALA A 366 39.77 8.04 22.39
C ALA A 366 39.07 7.78 21.04
N GLN A 367 39.06 8.79 20.17
CA GLN A 367 38.62 8.71 18.78
C GLN A 367 39.82 8.98 17.86
N SER A 368 40.07 8.05 16.92
CA SER A 368 41.21 8.12 15.99
C SER A 368 40.74 8.47 14.58
N ASN A 369 41.15 9.63 14.08
CA ASN A 369 40.89 10.08 12.71
C ASN A 369 42.13 9.87 11.85
N PHE A 370 41.99 9.04 10.81
CA PHE A 370 43.08 8.74 9.88
C PHE A 370 42.96 9.61 8.62
N ASN A 371 43.97 10.42 8.36
CA ASN A 371 44.07 11.26 7.17
C ASN A 371 45.21 10.74 6.27
N PHE A 372 44.82 10.04 5.20
CA PHE A 372 45.76 9.46 4.24
C PHE A 372 46.23 10.50 3.23
N GLN A 373 47.55 10.52 2.98
CA GLN A 373 48.13 11.48 2.02
C GLN A 373 47.97 11.01 0.56
N ASN A 374 47.92 9.70 0.32
CA ASN A 374 47.74 9.15 -1.02
C ASN A 374 46.28 9.31 -1.48
N PRO A 375 45.99 9.98 -2.61
CA PRO A 375 44.62 10.21 -3.08
C PRO A 375 43.82 8.92 -3.31
N PHE A 376 44.44 7.86 -3.84
CA PHE A 376 43.74 6.59 -4.05
C PHE A 376 43.36 5.92 -2.74
N VAL A 377 44.28 5.92 -1.77
CA VAL A 377 44.01 5.34 -0.44
C VAL A 377 42.96 6.17 0.28
N LYS A 378 43.04 7.50 0.18
CA LYS A 378 42.05 8.44 0.73
C LYS A 378 40.66 8.21 0.10
N LEU A 379 40.57 7.95 -1.20
CA LEU A 379 39.30 7.67 -1.88
C LEU A 379 38.59 6.43 -1.33
N PHE A 380 39.32 5.35 -1.04
CA PHE A 380 38.70 4.10 -0.58
C PHE A 380 38.56 4.00 0.94
N PHE A 381 39.50 4.57 1.70
CA PHE A 381 39.63 4.37 3.14
C PHE A 381 39.71 5.67 3.96
N GLY A 382 39.61 6.84 3.34
CA GLY A 382 39.59 8.13 4.03
C GLY A 382 38.31 8.37 4.85
N GLU A 383 38.09 9.63 5.23
CA GLU A 383 36.89 10.05 5.96
C GLU A 383 35.61 9.78 5.16
N PHE A 384 35.61 10.15 3.87
CA PHE A 384 34.54 9.77 2.93
C PHE A 384 34.88 8.53 2.08
N GLY A 385 35.69 7.63 2.62
CA GLY A 385 36.19 6.46 1.89
C GLY A 385 35.08 5.56 1.36
N VAL A 386 35.16 5.16 0.09
CA VAL A 386 34.12 4.35 -0.57
C VAL A 386 33.89 3.03 0.17
N VAL A 387 34.95 2.33 0.60
CA VAL A 387 34.82 1.04 1.29
C VAL A 387 34.37 1.25 2.73
N THR A 388 35.02 2.16 3.45
CA THR A 388 34.72 2.44 4.87
C THR A 388 33.29 2.95 5.01
N MET A 389 32.90 4.02 4.31
CA MET A 389 31.54 4.55 4.39
C MET A 389 30.50 3.56 3.88
N THR A 390 30.68 2.98 2.68
CA THR A 390 29.62 2.15 2.09
C THR A 390 29.32 0.96 2.99
N VAL A 391 30.33 0.24 3.47
CA VAL A 391 30.10 -0.94 4.31
C VAL A 391 29.56 -0.53 5.67
N THR A 392 30.18 0.47 6.32
CA THR A 392 29.77 0.90 7.66
C THR A 392 28.31 1.32 7.67
N TYR A 393 27.93 2.21 6.76
CA TYR A 393 26.58 2.75 6.74
C TYR A 393 25.55 1.79 6.17
N LEU A 394 25.91 0.93 5.23
CA LEU A 394 24.95 -0.01 4.65
C LEU A 394 24.63 -1.17 5.61
N LEU A 395 25.66 -1.81 6.16
CA LEU A 395 25.47 -3.00 7.00
C LEU A 395 25.14 -2.65 8.44
N PHE A 396 25.84 -1.67 9.01
CA PHE A 396 25.73 -1.39 10.44
C PHE A 396 24.75 -0.28 10.77
N LEU A 397 24.25 0.45 9.78
CA LEU A 397 23.20 1.43 10.02
C LEU A 397 21.91 1.11 9.25
N LEU A 398 21.99 1.07 7.94
CA LEU A 398 20.80 1.02 7.09
C LEU A 398 20.06 -0.30 7.26
N LEU A 399 20.78 -1.43 7.29
CA LEU A 399 20.20 -2.76 7.46
C LEU A 399 19.33 -2.91 8.73
N PRO A 400 19.81 -2.66 9.96
CA PRO A 400 18.97 -2.79 11.16
C PRO A 400 17.77 -1.83 11.16
N LEU A 401 17.95 -0.61 10.65
CA LEU A 401 16.87 0.35 10.51
C LEU A 401 15.76 -0.15 9.58
N VAL A 402 16.15 -0.67 8.41
CA VAL A 402 15.24 -1.22 7.40
C VAL A 402 14.51 -2.46 7.91
N ILE A 403 15.20 -3.35 8.62
CA ILE A 403 14.59 -4.54 9.26
C ILE A 403 13.51 -4.10 10.26
N GLY A 404 13.85 -3.18 11.17
CA GLY A 404 12.91 -2.68 12.17
C GLY A 404 11.68 -2.02 11.56
N PHE A 405 11.88 -1.23 10.50
CA PHE A 405 10.80 -0.59 9.77
C PHE A 405 9.87 -1.61 9.07
N TYR A 406 10.42 -2.53 8.28
CA TYR A 406 9.60 -3.51 7.58
C TYR A 406 8.90 -4.49 8.52
N PHE A 407 9.48 -4.76 9.68
CA PHE A 407 8.83 -5.53 10.73
C PHE A 407 7.55 -4.86 11.21
N VAL A 408 7.61 -3.57 11.57
CA VAL A 408 6.43 -2.80 12.00
C VAL A 408 5.41 -2.70 10.87
N MET A 409 5.85 -2.42 9.65
CA MET A 409 4.93 -2.31 8.52
C MET A 409 4.23 -3.61 8.19
N ALA A 410 4.95 -4.74 8.25
CA ALA A 410 4.35 -6.06 8.07
C ALA A 410 3.33 -6.37 9.18
N LEU A 411 3.53 -5.91 10.42
CA LEU A 411 2.54 -6.01 11.50
C LEU A 411 1.28 -5.18 11.20
N LEU A 412 1.42 -3.94 10.73
CA LEU A 412 0.29 -3.07 10.39
C LEU A 412 -0.51 -3.58 9.19
N GLU A 413 0.19 -4.13 8.19
CA GLU A 413 -0.40 -4.70 6.99
C GLU A 413 -1.16 -6.01 7.31
N ASP A 414 -0.54 -6.96 8.01
CA ASP A 414 -1.14 -8.27 8.31
C ASP A 414 -2.27 -8.20 9.34
N SER A 415 -2.32 -7.15 10.16
CA SER A 415 -3.40 -6.91 11.13
C SER A 415 -4.67 -6.33 10.52
N GLY A 416 -4.61 -5.82 9.28
CA GLY A 416 -5.75 -5.14 8.64
C GLY A 416 -5.97 -3.72 9.15
N TYR A 417 -4.98 -3.10 9.80
CA TYR A 417 -5.08 -1.72 10.28
C TYR A 417 -4.99 -0.70 9.12
N LEU A 418 -4.07 -0.89 8.17
CA LEU A 418 -3.85 0.06 7.07
C LEU A 418 -5.10 0.34 6.21
N PRO A 419 -5.93 -0.66 5.83
CA PRO A 419 -7.16 -0.41 5.08
C PRO A 419 -8.18 0.48 5.83
N ARG A 420 -8.29 0.33 7.16
CA ARG A 420 -9.20 1.15 7.99
C ARG A 420 -8.70 2.58 8.15
N LEU A 421 -7.39 2.73 8.27
CA LEU A 421 -6.77 4.05 8.31
C LEU A 421 -7.02 4.79 6.98
N ALA A 422 -6.90 4.09 5.85
CA ALA A 422 -7.18 4.64 4.54
C ALA A 422 -8.64 5.09 4.43
N THR A 423 -9.61 4.26 4.82
CA THR A 423 -11.03 4.64 4.76
C THR A 423 -11.39 5.78 5.70
N MET A 424 -10.82 5.84 6.91
CA MET A 424 -11.06 6.94 7.85
C MET A 424 -10.58 8.30 7.29
N LEU A 425 -9.44 8.31 6.60
CA LEU A 425 -8.82 9.55 6.11
C LEU A 425 -9.24 9.95 4.70
N ASP A 426 -10.00 9.11 4.00
CA ASP A 426 -10.40 9.33 2.61
C ASP A 426 -11.02 10.71 2.38
N ARG A 427 -12.00 11.07 3.21
CA ARG A 427 -12.69 12.38 3.10
C ARG A 427 -11.75 13.57 3.32
N SER A 428 -10.77 13.45 4.21
CA SER A 428 -9.80 14.51 4.50
C SER A 428 -8.78 14.64 3.38
N PHE A 429 -8.38 13.51 2.79
CA PHE A 429 -7.40 13.44 1.72
C PHE A 429 -7.98 13.91 0.38
N ASN A 430 -9.27 13.64 0.12
CA ASN A 430 -9.92 14.11 -1.11
C ASN A 430 -9.88 15.64 -1.23
N LYS A 431 -9.92 16.38 -0.10
CA LYS A 431 -9.78 17.85 -0.09
C LYS A 431 -8.43 18.34 -0.62
N ILE A 432 -7.39 17.52 -0.54
CA ILE A 432 -6.04 17.83 -1.01
C ILE A 432 -5.66 17.06 -2.28
N GLY A 433 -6.66 16.48 -2.99
CA GLY A 433 -6.47 15.80 -4.27
C GLY A 433 -5.96 14.36 -4.18
N LEU A 434 -6.10 13.71 -3.03
CA LEU A 434 -5.63 12.36 -2.75
C LEU A 434 -6.78 11.48 -2.29
N ASN A 435 -6.72 10.17 -2.56
CA ASN A 435 -7.62 9.22 -1.90
C ASN A 435 -7.02 8.69 -0.58
N GLY A 436 -7.82 7.96 0.18
CA GLY A 436 -7.42 7.40 1.47
C GLY A 436 -6.19 6.48 1.42
N LYS A 437 -5.88 5.82 0.29
CA LYS A 437 -4.68 4.95 0.15
C LYS A 437 -3.38 5.74 0.34
N ALA A 438 -3.38 7.05 0.10
CA ALA A 438 -2.19 7.89 0.26
C ALA A 438 -1.72 8.05 1.71
N VAL A 439 -2.53 7.71 2.72
CA VAL A 439 -2.02 7.70 4.10
C VAL A 439 -0.90 6.67 4.28
N ILE A 440 -0.97 5.54 3.58
CA ILE A 440 -0.01 4.44 3.74
C ILE A 440 1.42 4.90 3.38
N PRO A 441 1.69 5.44 2.17
CA PRO A 441 3.00 5.99 1.86
C PRO A 441 3.39 7.17 2.75
N ILE A 442 2.47 8.07 3.13
CA ILE A 442 2.81 9.22 4.00
C ILE A 442 3.27 8.75 5.40
N MET A 443 2.55 7.80 6.00
CA MET A 443 2.91 7.19 7.28
C MET A 443 4.26 6.47 7.19
N LEU A 444 4.50 5.76 6.08
CA LEU A 444 5.79 5.13 5.78
C LEU A 444 6.94 6.14 5.66
N GLY A 445 6.65 7.34 5.16
CA GLY A 445 7.64 8.41 4.95
C GLY A 445 8.31 8.87 6.24
N PHE A 446 7.56 8.91 7.35
CA PHE A 446 8.09 9.23 8.68
C PHE A 446 9.13 8.21 9.16
N GLY A 447 9.16 7.00 8.58
CA GLY A 447 10.26 6.06 8.72
C GLY A 447 11.34 6.32 7.66
N CYS A 448 11.06 5.93 6.42
CA CYS A 448 11.99 6.03 5.30
C CYS A 448 11.29 6.50 4.03
N ILE A 449 11.66 7.69 3.56
CA ILE A 449 11.10 8.32 2.37
C ILE A 449 11.35 7.50 1.11
N THR A 450 12.52 6.86 0.99
CA THR A 450 12.83 5.96 -0.14
C THR A 450 11.79 4.85 -0.26
N MET A 451 11.38 4.26 0.86
CA MET A 451 10.38 3.21 0.85
C MET A 451 8.97 3.72 0.61
N ALA A 452 8.65 4.86 1.19
CA ALA A 452 7.38 5.53 0.94
C ALA A 452 7.16 5.77 -0.57
N ASN A 453 8.21 6.21 -1.28
CA ASN A 453 8.14 6.41 -2.74
C ASN A 453 7.81 5.13 -3.51
N ILE A 454 8.40 3.99 -3.17
CA ILE A 454 8.06 2.71 -3.83
C ILE A 454 6.60 2.33 -3.59
N THR A 455 6.09 2.59 -2.38
CA THR A 455 4.70 2.25 -2.03
C THR A 455 3.65 3.15 -2.67
N THR A 456 4.05 4.28 -3.27
CA THR A 456 3.13 5.11 -4.06
C THR A 456 2.55 4.35 -5.27
N ARG A 457 3.19 3.26 -5.72
CA ARG A 457 2.65 2.36 -6.76
C ARG A 457 1.26 1.81 -6.46
N MET A 458 0.84 1.79 -5.20
CA MET A 458 -0.50 1.34 -4.79
C MET A 458 -1.62 2.37 -5.08
N LEU A 459 -1.26 3.60 -5.44
CA LEU A 459 -2.21 4.67 -5.76
C LEU A 459 -2.74 4.51 -7.19
N GLY A 460 -3.99 4.93 -7.40
CA GLY A 460 -4.77 4.61 -8.60
C GLY A 460 -4.38 5.48 -9.80
N SER A 461 -4.02 6.75 -9.58
CA SER A 461 -3.68 7.69 -10.64
C SER A 461 -2.24 8.20 -10.56
N GLU A 462 -1.65 8.57 -11.70
CA GLU A 462 -0.33 9.21 -11.72
C GLU A 462 -0.33 10.56 -10.98
N ARG A 463 -1.44 11.31 -11.05
CA ARG A 463 -1.65 12.55 -10.30
C ARG A 463 -1.48 12.34 -8.80
N GLU A 464 -2.17 11.34 -8.23
CA GLU A 464 -2.07 11.02 -6.81
C GLU A 464 -0.63 10.65 -6.41
N LYS A 465 0.04 9.84 -7.23
CA LYS A 465 1.44 9.46 -7.02
C LYS A 465 2.36 10.67 -7.00
N SER A 466 2.21 11.59 -7.95
CA SER A 466 2.97 12.84 -8.01
C SER A 466 2.78 13.71 -6.77
N ILE A 467 1.52 13.91 -6.34
CA ILE A 467 1.20 14.72 -5.15
C ILE A 467 1.81 14.08 -3.89
N VAL A 468 1.62 12.77 -3.70
CA VAL A 468 2.18 12.06 -2.53
C VAL A 468 3.70 12.08 -2.55
N THR A 469 4.34 11.81 -3.69
CA THR A 469 5.80 11.88 -3.80
C THR A 469 6.30 13.28 -3.47
N ALA A 470 5.63 14.35 -3.94
CA ALA A 470 6.01 15.71 -3.56
C ALA A 470 5.85 15.95 -2.05
N ILE A 471 4.74 15.53 -1.42
CA ILE A 471 4.55 15.66 0.04
C ILE A 471 5.67 14.93 0.81
N LEU A 472 6.00 13.72 0.38
CA LEU A 472 7.06 12.91 0.98
C LEU A 472 8.41 13.63 0.93
N GLN A 473 8.71 14.33 -0.16
CA GLN A 473 10.03 14.95 -0.33
C GLN A 473 10.12 16.30 0.37
N PHE A 474 9.05 17.09 0.30
CA PHE A 474 9.03 18.47 0.80
C PHE A 474 8.75 18.57 2.28
N VAL A 475 7.93 17.69 2.86
CA VAL A 475 7.34 17.96 4.19
C VAL A 475 7.70 16.88 5.20
N ILE A 476 7.67 15.61 4.80
CA ILE A 476 7.73 14.51 5.75
C ILE A 476 9.19 14.31 6.23
N PRO A 477 9.48 14.55 7.53
CA PRO A 477 10.78 14.21 8.09
C PRO A 477 10.91 12.69 8.22
N CYS A 478 12.04 12.11 7.81
CA CYS A 478 12.32 10.69 8.06
C CYS A 478 12.68 10.43 9.52
N SER A 479 12.75 9.16 9.93
CA SER A 479 12.97 8.77 11.33
C SER A 479 14.25 9.37 11.93
N ALA A 480 15.30 9.44 11.13
CA ALA A 480 16.58 9.99 11.56
C ALA A 480 16.52 11.51 11.76
N GLN A 481 15.76 12.24 10.93
CA GLN A 481 15.52 13.67 11.15
C GLN A 481 14.63 13.90 12.37
N LEU A 482 13.57 13.08 12.55
CA LEU A 482 12.66 13.19 13.69
C LEU A 482 13.40 13.12 15.04
N ALA A 483 14.41 12.25 15.16
CA ALA A 483 15.21 12.15 16.38
C ALA A 483 15.99 13.44 16.67
N VAL A 484 16.64 14.02 15.66
CA VAL A 484 17.41 15.28 15.81
C VAL A 484 16.47 16.47 16.05
N ILE A 485 15.35 16.54 15.33
CA ILE A 485 14.29 17.55 15.53
C ILE A 485 13.80 17.50 16.99
N ALA A 486 13.47 16.31 17.49
CA ALA A 486 13.00 16.13 18.87
C ALA A 486 14.08 16.55 19.88
N ALA A 487 15.33 16.13 19.69
CA ALA A 487 16.44 16.48 20.58
C ALA A 487 16.67 18.00 20.64
N LEU A 488 16.76 18.66 19.48
CA LEU A 488 17.03 20.10 19.41
C LEU A 488 15.86 20.95 19.90
N LEU A 489 14.61 20.54 19.62
CA LEU A 489 13.43 21.27 20.08
C LEU A 489 13.11 21.03 21.56
N SER A 490 13.49 19.88 22.12
CA SER A 490 13.22 19.56 23.54
C SER A 490 13.84 20.59 24.50
N GLY A 491 15.02 21.13 24.16
CA GLY A 491 15.71 22.18 24.92
C GLY A 491 15.41 23.61 24.48
N ALA A 492 14.68 23.80 23.36
CA ALA A 492 14.44 25.11 22.75
C ALA A 492 13.25 25.87 23.36
N GLY A 493 12.34 25.18 24.05
CA GLY A 493 11.13 25.74 24.63
C GLY A 493 9.92 25.73 23.67
N PHE A 494 8.78 26.21 24.17
CA PHE A 494 7.49 26.06 23.49
C PHE A 494 7.37 26.87 22.19
N ALA A 495 7.88 28.11 22.16
CA ALA A 495 7.74 29.00 21.00
C ALA A 495 8.45 28.45 19.74
N PRO A 496 9.71 28.00 19.79
CA PRO A 496 10.36 27.30 18.66
C PRO A 496 9.61 26.07 18.15
N MET A 497 9.07 25.26 19.07
CA MET A 497 8.31 24.06 18.71
C MET A 497 7.03 24.41 17.95
N MET A 498 6.30 25.43 18.41
CA MET A 498 5.08 25.90 17.72
C MET A 498 5.40 26.51 16.36
N LEU A 499 6.49 27.28 16.26
CA LEU A 499 6.95 27.84 14.99
C LEU A 499 7.28 26.74 13.98
N TYR A 500 8.01 25.71 14.39
CA TYR A 500 8.31 24.56 13.55
C TYR A 500 7.02 23.87 13.06
N ILE A 501 6.11 23.53 13.98
CA ILE A 501 4.85 22.86 13.64
C ILE A 501 3.99 23.72 12.70
N SER A 502 3.88 25.03 12.95
CA SER A 502 3.07 25.92 12.13
C SER A 502 3.64 26.05 10.72
N VAL A 503 4.95 26.21 10.58
CA VAL A 503 5.61 26.34 9.27
C VAL A 503 5.46 25.06 8.46
N ILE A 504 5.79 23.89 9.03
CA ILE A 504 5.68 22.61 8.33
C ILE A 504 4.23 22.30 7.93
N SER A 505 3.27 22.55 8.82
CA SER A 505 1.84 22.35 8.51
C SER A 505 1.34 23.29 7.41
N THR A 506 1.80 24.54 7.42
CA THR A 506 1.46 25.53 6.39
C THR A 506 2.02 25.11 5.03
N VAL A 507 3.29 24.71 4.98
CA VAL A 507 3.92 24.22 3.75
C VAL A 507 3.18 22.99 3.21
N LEU A 508 2.79 22.05 4.08
CA LEU A 508 1.99 20.89 3.69
C LEU A 508 0.68 21.30 3.01
N ILE A 509 -0.12 22.14 3.66
CA ILE A 509 -1.42 22.56 3.14
C ILE A 509 -1.27 23.33 1.83
N VAL A 510 -0.33 24.28 1.76
CA VAL A 510 -0.08 25.09 0.57
C VAL A 510 0.40 24.22 -0.59
N LEU A 511 1.38 23.34 -0.34
CA LEU A 511 1.92 22.45 -1.38
C LEU A 511 0.83 21.52 -1.91
N SER A 512 0.09 20.83 -1.04
CA SER A 512 -0.92 19.87 -1.47
C SER A 512 -2.08 20.55 -2.20
N THR A 513 -2.55 21.72 -1.73
CA THR A 513 -3.62 22.45 -2.41
C THR A 513 -3.17 23.06 -3.74
N ALA A 514 -1.93 23.54 -3.84
CA ALA A 514 -1.36 24.03 -5.09
C ALA A 514 -1.24 22.90 -6.12
N LEU A 515 -0.68 21.75 -5.74
CA LEU A 515 -0.54 20.60 -6.65
C LEU A 515 -1.91 20.02 -7.05
N ASN A 516 -2.88 20.00 -6.15
CA ASN A 516 -4.27 19.61 -6.48
C ASN A 516 -4.85 20.51 -7.59
N LYS A 517 -4.58 21.82 -7.57
CA LYS A 517 -5.07 22.73 -8.62
C LYS A 517 -4.25 22.68 -9.92
N MET A 518 -2.95 22.44 -9.83
CA MET A 518 -2.05 22.48 -10.99
C MET A 518 -2.06 21.20 -11.82
N LEU A 519 -2.25 20.04 -11.18
CA LEU A 519 -2.19 18.76 -11.87
C LEU A 519 -3.56 18.35 -12.43
N PRO A 520 -3.65 17.97 -13.72
CA PRO A 520 -4.91 17.61 -14.37
C PRO A 520 -5.47 16.28 -13.86
N GLY A 521 -6.79 16.18 -13.79
CA GLY A 521 -7.54 14.99 -13.36
C GLY A 521 -8.16 15.14 -11.97
N GLU A 522 -8.83 14.09 -11.50
CA GLU A 522 -9.48 14.01 -10.19
C GLU A 522 -8.88 12.87 -9.33
N SER A 523 -9.20 12.84 -8.03
CA SER A 523 -8.78 11.74 -7.14
C SER A 523 -9.60 10.49 -7.44
N SER A 524 -8.95 9.34 -7.48
CA SER A 524 -9.61 8.06 -7.74
C SER A 524 -10.44 7.63 -6.53
N PRO A 525 -11.64 7.04 -6.73
CA PRO A 525 -12.45 6.58 -5.62
C PRO A 525 -11.71 5.50 -4.83
N LEU A 526 -11.85 5.52 -3.51
CA LEU A 526 -11.22 4.54 -2.65
C LEU A 526 -11.94 3.19 -2.73
N LEU A 527 -11.44 2.33 -3.61
CA LEU A 527 -11.85 0.92 -3.68
C LEU A 527 -10.84 0.08 -2.90
N ILE A 528 -11.19 -0.26 -1.66
CA ILE A 528 -10.40 -1.15 -0.80
C ILE A 528 -11.31 -2.07 -0.01
N ASP A 529 -10.99 -3.37 0.00
CA ASP A 529 -11.64 -4.32 0.88
C ASP A 529 -11.19 -4.08 2.33
N LEU A 530 -12.14 -4.15 3.26
CA LEU A 530 -11.89 -3.97 4.69
C LEU A 530 -11.79 -5.35 5.37
N PRO A 531 -10.60 -6.00 5.38
CA PRO A 531 -10.45 -7.28 6.06
C PRO A 531 -10.68 -7.13 7.56
N MET A 532 -11.23 -8.14 8.23
CA MET A 532 -11.37 -8.13 9.71
C MET A 532 -10.03 -7.86 10.40
N ILE A 533 -10.05 -7.08 11.50
CA ILE A 533 -8.85 -6.95 12.32
C ILE A 533 -8.54 -8.33 12.87
N ARG A 534 -7.28 -8.73 12.77
CA ARG A 534 -6.81 -9.98 13.36
C ARG A 534 -5.41 -9.82 13.89
N PHE A 535 -5.02 -10.73 14.77
CA PHE A 535 -3.63 -10.81 15.18
C PHE A 535 -2.75 -11.23 13.97
N PRO A 536 -1.64 -10.53 13.70
CA PRO A 536 -0.79 -10.83 12.55
C PRO A 536 -0.11 -12.18 12.71
N ARG A 537 0.04 -12.93 11.61
CA ARG A 537 0.76 -14.21 11.62
C ARG A 537 2.25 -13.93 11.62
N MET A 538 2.92 -14.15 12.75
CA MET A 538 4.35 -13.84 12.90
C MET A 538 5.24 -14.47 11.82
N SER A 539 4.90 -15.67 11.33
CA SER A 539 5.63 -16.30 10.22
C SER A 539 5.55 -15.51 8.91
N ASN A 540 4.40 -14.91 8.60
CA ASN A 540 4.25 -14.01 7.46
C ASN A 540 4.99 -12.70 7.68
N VAL A 541 4.89 -12.14 8.89
CA VAL A 541 5.59 -10.90 9.27
C VAL A 541 7.08 -11.04 9.05
N PHE A 542 7.72 -12.10 9.58
CA PHE A 542 9.15 -12.33 9.40
C PHE A 542 9.55 -12.60 7.95
N LYS A 543 8.77 -13.41 7.21
CA LYS A 543 9.03 -13.65 5.77
C LYS A 543 8.96 -12.36 4.96
N LYS A 544 7.90 -11.56 5.12
CA LYS A 544 7.73 -10.26 4.45
C LYS A 544 8.88 -9.32 4.80
N THR A 545 9.23 -9.24 6.09
CA THR A 545 10.35 -8.42 6.58
C THR A 545 11.65 -8.80 5.90
N PHE A 546 11.98 -10.09 5.85
CA PHE A 546 13.22 -10.58 5.25
C PHE A 546 13.30 -10.27 3.75
N PHE A 547 12.30 -10.69 2.96
CA PHE A 547 12.35 -10.51 1.51
C PHE A 547 12.34 -9.05 1.09
N ARG A 548 11.56 -8.20 1.78
CA ARG A 548 11.52 -6.76 1.50
C ARG A 548 12.83 -6.07 1.91
N SER A 549 13.37 -6.39 3.09
CA SER A 549 14.67 -5.86 3.53
C SER A 549 15.79 -6.25 2.58
N PHE A 550 15.88 -7.53 2.21
CA PHE A 550 16.91 -8.01 1.28
C PHE A 550 16.80 -7.34 -0.10
N GLY A 551 15.58 -7.25 -0.66
CA GLY A 551 15.33 -6.55 -1.91
C GLY A 551 15.79 -5.09 -1.87
N PHE A 552 15.46 -4.38 -0.79
CA PHE A 552 15.90 -3.01 -0.56
C PHE A 552 17.42 -2.89 -0.46
N MET A 553 18.09 -3.75 0.31
CA MET A 553 19.55 -3.70 0.46
C MET A 553 20.28 -3.95 -0.87
N LYS A 554 19.75 -4.86 -1.70
CA LYS A 554 20.31 -5.13 -3.03
C LYS A 554 20.26 -3.89 -3.92
N GLU A 555 19.16 -3.14 -3.87
CA GLU A 555 19.00 -1.92 -4.67
C GLU A 555 19.79 -0.73 -4.08
N ALA A 556 19.77 -0.55 -2.75
CA ALA A 556 20.45 0.55 -2.07
C ALA A 556 21.97 0.48 -2.21
N SER A 557 22.56 -0.72 -2.22
CA SER A 557 24.02 -0.91 -2.23
C SER A 557 24.72 -0.24 -3.40
N PHE A 558 24.17 -0.37 -4.61
CA PHE A 558 24.73 0.23 -5.80
C PHE A 558 24.77 1.76 -5.73
N TRP A 559 23.69 2.38 -5.25
CA TRP A 559 23.58 3.84 -5.18
C TRP A 559 24.38 4.45 -4.04
N PHE A 560 24.48 3.75 -2.91
CA PHE A 560 25.36 4.15 -1.82
C PHE A 560 26.82 4.15 -2.26
N PHE A 561 27.25 3.12 -3.00
CA PHE A 561 28.60 3.08 -3.56
C PHE A 561 28.89 4.26 -4.50
N ILE A 562 27.98 4.56 -5.43
CA ILE A 562 28.12 5.71 -6.35
C ILE A 562 28.16 7.03 -5.58
N GLY A 563 27.28 7.21 -4.59
CA GLY A 563 27.25 8.40 -3.75
C GLY A 563 28.54 8.61 -2.96
N ALA A 564 29.04 7.55 -2.31
CA ALA A 564 30.31 7.59 -1.60
C ALA A 564 31.49 7.89 -2.55
N LEU A 565 31.51 7.28 -3.74
CA LEU A 565 32.52 7.54 -4.75
C LEU A 565 32.51 9.00 -5.21
N ALA A 566 31.32 9.55 -5.49
CA ALA A 566 31.17 10.94 -5.92
C ALA A 566 31.66 11.92 -4.83
N VAL A 567 31.27 11.71 -3.57
CA VAL A 567 31.69 12.54 -2.44
C VAL A 567 33.21 12.44 -2.22
N GLY A 568 33.77 11.24 -2.24
CA GLY A 568 35.21 11.03 -2.08
C GLY A 568 36.02 11.71 -3.21
N ILE A 569 35.52 11.67 -4.45
CA ILE A 569 36.15 12.41 -5.57
C ILE A 569 36.05 13.92 -5.35
N MET A 570 34.90 14.44 -4.90
CA MET A 570 34.70 15.86 -4.62
C MET A 570 35.57 16.37 -3.47
N GLU A 571 35.83 15.53 -2.47
CA GLU A 571 36.72 15.83 -1.36
C GLU A 571 38.18 15.93 -1.85
N ILE A 572 38.64 14.96 -2.64
CA ILE A 572 40.01 14.92 -3.16
C ILE A 572 40.27 16.06 -4.15
N SER A 573 39.31 16.39 -5.00
CA SER A 573 39.46 17.47 -5.98
C SER A 573 39.38 18.87 -5.35
N GLY A 574 39.00 18.97 -4.08
CA GLY A 574 38.71 20.26 -3.43
C GLY A 574 37.42 20.92 -3.94
N MET A 575 36.64 20.25 -4.80
CA MET A 575 35.36 20.79 -5.26
C MET A 575 34.40 21.02 -4.10
N LEU A 576 34.49 20.23 -3.02
CA LEU A 576 33.62 20.38 -1.86
C LEU A 576 33.72 21.79 -1.22
N SER A 577 34.92 22.37 -1.12
CA SER A 577 35.10 23.73 -0.59
C SER A 577 34.59 24.80 -1.55
N VAL A 578 34.78 24.61 -2.86
CA VAL A 578 34.20 25.50 -3.89
C VAL A 578 32.67 25.51 -3.79
N TRP A 579 32.05 24.35 -3.59
CA TRP A 579 30.61 24.24 -3.38
C TRP A 579 30.13 24.94 -2.10
N GLN A 580 30.92 24.89 -1.01
CA GLN A 580 30.64 25.66 0.21
C GLN A 580 30.66 27.17 -0.06
N ASP A 581 31.64 27.65 -0.82
CA ASP A 581 31.76 29.07 -1.17
C ASP A 581 30.58 29.55 -2.04
N VAL A 582 30.12 28.71 -2.96
CA VAL A 582 28.94 28.98 -3.80
C VAL A 582 27.65 29.03 -2.97
N LEU A 583 27.50 28.15 -1.97
CA LEU A 583 26.32 28.13 -1.10
C LEU A 583 26.40 29.13 0.05
N ALA A 584 27.57 29.68 0.35
CA ALA A 584 27.79 30.59 1.47
C ALA A 584 26.84 31.80 1.48
N PRO A 585 26.51 32.48 0.37
CA PRO A 585 25.54 33.59 0.39
C PRO A 585 24.15 33.16 0.86
N PHE A 586 23.71 31.97 0.47
CA PHE A 586 22.41 31.41 0.85
C PHE A 586 22.39 30.97 2.32
N THR A 587 23.50 30.46 2.86
CA THR A 587 23.58 30.04 4.27
C THR A 587 23.81 31.22 5.21
N THR A 588 24.77 32.09 4.90
CA THR A 588 25.19 33.19 5.78
C THR A 588 24.30 34.43 5.70
N THR A 589 23.94 34.86 4.50
CA THR A 589 23.18 36.11 4.33
C THR A 589 21.68 35.86 4.38
N TRP A 590 21.22 34.83 3.67
CA TRP A 590 19.79 34.54 3.57
C TRP A 590 19.25 33.78 4.79
N LEU A 591 19.91 32.69 5.22
CA LEU A 591 19.52 31.89 6.39
C LEU A 591 20.10 32.38 7.72
N LYS A 592 21.03 33.34 7.73
CA LYS A 592 21.73 33.84 8.93
C LYS A 592 22.42 32.72 9.74
N LEU A 593 22.95 31.71 9.03
CA LEU A 593 23.69 30.58 9.58
C LEU A 593 25.21 30.70 9.30
N PRO A 594 26.08 30.12 10.13
CA PRO A 594 27.52 30.11 9.87
C PRO A 594 27.84 29.35 8.57
N LYS A 595 28.97 29.68 7.92
CA LYS A 595 29.32 29.14 6.59
C LYS A 595 29.45 27.61 6.60
N GLU A 596 29.85 27.06 7.73
CA GLU A 596 29.98 25.64 8.01
C GLU A 596 28.65 24.89 7.88
N ALA A 597 27.50 25.57 8.08
CA ALA A 597 26.19 24.98 7.87
C ALA A 597 25.95 24.54 6.41
N ALA A 598 26.68 25.11 5.44
CA ALA A 598 26.65 24.64 4.06
C ALA A 598 27.06 23.17 3.95
N ASN A 599 28.07 22.73 4.72
CA ASN A 599 28.49 21.33 4.75
C ASN A 599 27.40 20.41 5.26
N ALA A 600 26.66 20.85 6.28
CA ALA A 600 25.55 20.08 6.79
C ALA A 600 24.46 19.89 5.71
N PHE A 601 24.14 20.92 4.92
CA PHE A 601 23.20 20.76 3.81
C PHE A 601 23.76 19.85 2.70
N VAL A 602 25.03 19.98 2.31
CA VAL A 602 25.64 19.09 1.31
C VAL A 602 25.64 17.63 1.77
N MET A 603 26.06 17.38 3.00
CA MET A 603 26.03 16.04 3.59
C MET A 603 24.60 15.52 3.74
N GLY A 604 23.63 16.41 3.99
CA GLY A 604 22.19 16.13 3.97
C GLY A 604 21.68 15.54 2.65
N MET A 605 22.25 15.96 1.51
CA MET A 605 21.89 15.39 0.20
C MET A 605 22.33 13.94 0.06
N VAL A 606 23.52 13.62 0.56
CA VAL A 606 24.03 12.25 0.58
C VAL A 606 23.17 11.44 1.56
N ARG A 607 22.99 11.98 2.77
CA ARG A 607 22.22 11.40 3.86
C ARG A 607 21.68 12.49 4.80
N ARG A 608 20.35 12.56 4.89
CA ARG A 608 19.64 13.60 5.66
C ARG A 608 20.05 13.68 7.14
N ASP A 609 20.41 12.55 7.72
CA ASP A 609 20.87 12.44 9.09
C ASP A 609 22.27 12.99 9.33
N PHE A 610 23.19 12.88 8.35
CA PHE A 610 24.51 13.51 8.45
C PHE A 610 24.40 15.02 8.45
N GLY A 611 23.49 15.56 7.63
CA GLY A 611 23.21 16.99 7.66
C GLY A 611 22.61 17.42 9.00
N ALA A 612 21.66 16.65 9.54
CA ALA A 612 21.04 16.96 10.82
C ALA A 612 22.07 16.88 11.98
N ALA A 613 22.93 15.86 11.99
CA ALA A 613 24.01 15.71 12.97
C ALA A 613 25.06 16.82 12.83
N GLY A 614 25.40 17.23 11.61
CA GLY A 614 26.31 18.36 11.37
C GLY A 614 25.81 19.64 12.02
N LEU A 615 24.50 19.92 11.94
CA LEU A 615 23.88 21.07 12.60
C LEU A 615 23.80 20.94 14.13
N PHE A 616 23.77 19.70 14.65
CA PHE A 616 23.66 19.43 16.08
C PHE A 616 24.93 19.83 16.86
N HIS A 617 26.09 19.62 16.25
CA HIS A 617 27.39 19.92 16.86
C HIS A 617 27.83 21.38 16.71
N MET A 618 27.01 22.25 16.12
CA MET A 618 27.32 23.67 15.93
C MET A 618 26.75 24.53 17.07
N ASP A 619 27.54 25.51 17.52
CA ASP A 619 27.12 26.52 18.50
C ASP A 619 26.18 27.56 17.87
N LEU A 620 24.93 27.15 17.65
CA LEU A 620 23.86 27.99 17.10
C LEU A 620 22.93 28.52 18.20
N SER A 621 22.41 29.74 18.02
CA SER A 621 21.31 30.26 18.86
C SER A 621 20.04 29.41 18.70
N VAL A 622 19.12 29.50 19.67
CA VAL A 622 17.86 28.72 19.65
C VAL A 622 17.06 28.97 18.35
N MET A 623 16.97 30.22 17.90
CA MET A 623 16.25 30.56 16.67
C MET A 623 17.00 30.12 15.40
N GLN A 624 18.34 30.21 15.39
CA GLN A 624 19.15 29.62 14.32
C GLN A 624 19.00 28.10 14.22
N LYS A 625 18.97 27.39 15.35
CA LYS A 625 18.66 25.94 15.39
C LYS A 625 17.27 25.66 14.81
N THR A 626 16.29 26.49 15.14
CA THR A 626 14.92 26.32 14.63
C THR A 626 14.85 26.53 13.12
N VAL A 627 15.49 27.60 12.61
CA VAL A 627 15.60 27.88 11.18
C VAL A 627 16.34 26.78 10.44
N SER A 628 17.46 26.29 10.99
CA SER A 628 18.24 25.22 10.37
C SER A 628 17.46 23.91 10.30
N ILE A 629 16.69 23.58 11.34
CA ILE A 629 15.81 22.41 11.38
C ILE A 629 14.64 22.52 10.38
N ILE A 630 13.97 23.69 10.31
CA ILE A 630 12.91 23.92 9.31
C ILE A 630 13.50 23.73 7.91
N THR A 631 14.64 24.37 7.66
CA THR A 631 15.30 24.32 6.36
C THR A 631 15.67 22.89 6.02
N ILE A 632 16.36 22.15 6.91
CA ILE A 632 16.81 20.78 6.62
C ILE A 632 15.66 19.77 6.50
N THR A 633 14.52 20.03 7.14
CA THR A 633 13.31 19.21 7.00
C THR A 633 12.71 19.36 5.60
N LEU A 634 12.62 20.59 5.12
CA LEU A 634 12.14 20.91 3.77
C LEU A 634 13.18 20.60 2.69
N PHE A 635 14.44 20.54 3.09
CA PHE A 635 15.58 20.36 2.20
C PHE A 635 15.67 18.94 1.64
N VAL A 636 16.22 18.88 0.44
CA VAL A 636 16.48 17.76 -0.47
C VAL A 636 16.34 16.33 0.09
N PRO A 637 15.68 15.42 -0.66
CA PRO A 637 15.70 13.99 -0.34
C PRO A 637 17.11 13.40 -0.39
N CYS A 638 17.42 12.42 0.46
CA CYS A 638 18.70 11.71 0.39
C CYS A 638 18.91 11.05 -0.99
N ILE A 639 20.16 10.78 -1.39
CA ILE A 639 20.50 10.14 -2.67
C ILE A 639 19.63 8.92 -2.98
N ALA A 640 19.42 8.05 -1.99
CA ALA A 640 18.57 6.86 -2.16
C ALA A 640 17.13 7.23 -2.53
N SER A 641 16.56 8.23 -1.85
CA SER A 641 15.19 8.70 -2.11
C SER A 641 15.09 9.46 -3.43
N PHE A 642 16.12 10.25 -3.80
CA PHE A 642 16.21 10.92 -5.09
C PHE A 642 16.21 9.93 -6.26
N VAL A 643 17.06 8.90 -6.20
CA VAL A 643 17.15 7.87 -7.23
C VAL A 643 15.82 7.12 -7.38
N VAL A 644 15.26 6.66 -6.27
CA VAL A 644 13.97 5.94 -6.31
C VAL A 644 12.88 6.84 -6.84
N MET A 645 12.85 8.13 -6.45
CA MET A 645 11.90 9.09 -7.00
C MET A 645 12.05 9.25 -8.52
N LEU A 646 13.28 9.40 -9.05
CA LEU A 646 13.52 9.47 -10.49
C LEU A 646 13.03 8.20 -11.21
N LYS A 647 13.21 7.03 -10.59
CA LYS A 647 12.74 5.75 -11.12
C LYS A 647 11.22 5.63 -11.09
N GLU A 648 10.56 6.10 -10.02
CA GLU A 648 9.12 6.01 -9.86
C GLU A 648 8.35 7.05 -10.69
N ARG A 649 8.87 8.28 -10.83
CA ARG A 649 8.18 9.41 -11.49
C ARG A 649 8.77 9.80 -12.85
N GLY A 650 9.91 9.22 -13.21
CA GLY A 650 10.66 9.60 -14.40
C GLY A 650 11.51 10.86 -14.21
N TRP A 651 12.40 11.09 -15.18
CA TRP A 651 13.43 12.13 -15.08
C TRP A 651 12.86 13.56 -15.02
N LYS A 652 11.86 13.88 -15.86
CA LYS A 652 11.29 15.24 -15.92
C LYS A 652 10.62 15.62 -14.61
N GLU A 653 9.70 14.79 -14.14
CA GLU A 653 8.94 15.05 -12.92
C GLU A 653 9.82 14.98 -11.68
N GLY A 654 10.65 13.94 -11.57
CA GLY A 654 11.54 13.82 -10.41
C GLY A 654 12.54 14.97 -10.30
N MET A 655 13.08 15.48 -11.41
CA MET A 655 13.94 16.67 -11.37
C MET A 655 13.18 17.94 -10.99
N MET A 656 11.93 18.12 -11.45
CA MET A 656 11.09 19.24 -11.03
C MET A 656 10.81 19.21 -9.52
N ILE A 657 10.44 18.04 -8.98
CA ILE A 657 10.24 17.86 -7.54
C ILE A 657 11.54 18.14 -6.79
N TRP A 658 12.67 17.60 -7.27
CA TRP A 658 13.98 17.78 -6.64
C TRP A 658 14.40 19.26 -6.57
N PHE A 659 14.44 19.97 -7.69
CA PHE A 659 14.75 21.41 -7.68
C PHE A 659 13.72 22.24 -6.92
N GLY A 660 12.44 21.83 -6.97
CA GLY A 660 11.39 22.45 -6.18
C GLY A 660 11.67 22.38 -4.68
N THR A 661 12.20 21.25 -4.16
CA THR A 661 12.55 21.13 -2.74
C THR A 661 13.65 22.10 -2.34
N TRP A 662 14.67 22.32 -3.18
CA TRP A 662 15.72 23.32 -2.92
C TRP A 662 15.13 24.72 -2.79
N ILE A 663 14.35 25.12 -3.80
CA ILE A 663 13.78 26.46 -3.85
C ILE A 663 12.87 26.68 -2.63
N ALA A 664 11.98 25.74 -2.34
CA ALA A 664 11.07 25.84 -1.21
C ALA A 664 11.81 25.85 0.14
N ALA A 665 12.82 24.98 0.33
CA ALA A 665 13.57 24.91 1.58
C ALA A 665 14.31 26.21 1.90
N PHE A 666 15.07 26.75 0.94
CA PHE A 666 15.79 28.01 1.15
C PHE A 666 14.84 29.21 1.20
N LEU A 667 13.77 29.23 0.40
CA LEU A 667 12.79 30.31 0.44
C LEU A 667 12.07 30.37 1.79
N VAL A 668 11.49 29.25 2.24
CA VAL A 668 10.75 29.19 3.50
C VAL A 668 11.71 29.37 4.68
N GLY A 669 12.84 28.68 4.68
CA GLY A 669 13.86 28.79 5.72
C GLY A 669 14.37 30.22 5.88
N GLY A 670 14.68 30.90 4.76
CA GLY A 670 15.15 32.28 4.79
C GLY A 670 14.09 33.28 5.18
N ILE A 671 12.83 33.13 4.74
CA ILE A 671 11.72 33.97 5.22
C ILE A 671 11.61 33.87 6.74
N VAL A 672 11.64 32.66 7.29
CA VAL A 672 11.59 32.46 8.75
C VAL A 672 12.84 33.07 9.41
N ALA A 673 14.02 32.90 8.83
CA ALA A 673 15.26 33.48 9.33
C ALA A 673 15.21 35.01 9.43
N GLN A 674 14.67 35.69 8.41
CA GLN A 674 14.59 37.15 8.40
C GLN A 674 13.56 37.70 9.39
N ILE A 675 12.55 36.90 9.76
CA ILE A 675 11.51 37.30 10.72
C ILE A 675 11.95 37.07 12.16
N VAL A 676 12.70 35.99 12.43
CA VAL A 676 12.89 35.47 13.79
C VAL A 676 14.33 35.65 14.33
N ILE A 677 15.31 35.85 13.45
CA ILE A 677 16.72 36.19 13.79
C ILE A 677 16.96 37.62 13.33
#